data_AF-A0A6M0FQF0-F1
#
_entry.id   AF-A0A6M0FQF0-F1
#
_cell.length_a   1.000
_cell.length_b   1.000
_cell.length_c   1.000
_cell.angle_alpha   90.00
_cell.angle_beta   90.00
_cell.angle_gamma   90.00
#
_symmetry.space_group_name_H-M   'P 1'
#
loop_
_entity.id
_entity.type
_entity.pdbx_description
1 polymer ?
#
loop_
_entity_poly.entity_id
_entity_poly.type
_entity_poly.pdbx_seq_one_letter_code
_entity_poly.pdbx_strand_id
1 'polypeptide(L)'
;GNVTFTPVSGFTGVVSIPYVANDPNGNPLAPADITIDIVDTPEPEPEPEPEPEPEPEPEPEPEPEPEPEPEPEPEPEPEPEPEPEPEPEPEPEPEPEPEPEPEPEPEPEPEPEPEPEPEPEPEPEPEPEPESESEPEPESESESESEPEPEPEPEPEQTPEPNPINEDHSCPPPPTIELVDLPILPSIVIDETNLFEELFFGTEESESITNQRVSQAIDALGGDDTVEGGDSDDIIYGGEGEDLIFSNRGDDFVNGKEQQDVINSGKNNDIVRGGKHNDVVWGDIGNDLVLGDNDDDILWGGTAGGTDKDSAGSDTMNGGRGKDFLNGNRHSDMLMGGKDDDEVHGGKGPDILFGQEGNDLLMGENGDDQIVGDPSSNSSEEEVGEDSVHGGRGNDVMQGSRGNDVMYGGKDDDFIYGGKDDDSMFGDQGDDTLLGEEGDDVIYGGNNSVTDPDLLGKDFISGGAGNDFLSGNYAADTILSGEDNDTSRGGKGDDLIYGQLGDDLLFGDQGNDTLCGGEGNDTLYGDNPELVAAVGTQGQQDYLFGGTGDDLIFGNQGEDQLFGEDGNDTMLGGEDNDSLFGSLGNDSLLGEAGDDFLSGGDGNDTFTGGSGSDRFLLNFNQGTDIITDFNINQDFLVLPDGLTTDEQNLTIDAVGDNISIFWNDQLLVTLENLSATSEQIASRLTTFNDSFFI
;
A
#
# COMPACT_ATOMS: atom_id res chain seq x y z
N GLY A 1 -46.99 21.51 7.65
CA GLY A 1 -48.15 20.58 7.68
C GLY A 1 -48.24 20.01 6.30
N ASN A 2 -47.96 18.72 6.15
CA ASN A 2 -47.89 18.08 4.85
C ASN A 2 -49.30 17.74 4.38
N VAL A 3 -49.61 18.01 3.12
CA VAL A 3 -50.86 17.61 2.47
C VAL A 3 -50.50 16.49 1.49
N THR A 4 -50.92 15.28 1.82
CA THR A 4 -50.68 14.09 0.99
C THR A 4 -51.87 13.89 0.04
N PHE A 5 -51.61 13.68 -1.24
CA PHE A 5 -52.63 13.33 -2.23
C PHE A 5 -52.48 11.87 -2.62
N THR A 6 -53.53 11.09 -2.43
CA THR A 6 -53.61 9.71 -2.95
C THR A 6 -54.31 9.77 -4.31
N PRO A 7 -53.61 9.49 -5.43
CA PRO A 7 -54.23 9.53 -6.74
C PRO A 7 -55.27 8.41 -6.86
N VAL A 8 -56.49 8.76 -7.27
CA VAL A 8 -57.52 7.80 -7.64
C VAL A 8 -57.59 7.79 -9.16
N SER A 9 -57.50 6.61 -9.77
CA SER A 9 -57.52 6.47 -11.24
C SER A 9 -58.73 7.21 -11.86
N GLY A 10 -58.47 8.07 -12.86
CA GLY A 10 -59.50 8.77 -13.65
C GLY A 10 -59.95 10.15 -13.17
N PHE A 11 -59.27 10.79 -12.20
CA PHE A 11 -59.60 12.15 -11.77
C PHE A 11 -58.84 13.23 -12.58
N THR A 12 -59.57 14.11 -13.27
CA THR A 12 -59.04 15.32 -13.93
C THR A 12 -59.79 16.57 -13.43
N GLY A 13 -59.08 17.60 -12.99
CA GLY A 13 -59.68 18.87 -12.54
C GLY A 13 -58.79 19.68 -11.60
N VAL A 14 -59.30 20.86 -11.18
CA VAL A 14 -58.60 21.77 -10.26
C VAL A 14 -59.02 21.50 -8.81
N VAL A 15 -58.05 21.28 -7.93
CA VAL A 15 -58.24 21.23 -6.47
C VAL A 15 -57.72 22.54 -5.87
N SER A 16 -58.49 23.15 -4.97
CA SER A 16 -58.11 24.39 -4.28
C SER A 16 -58.13 24.17 -2.77
N ILE A 17 -57.01 24.43 -2.09
CA ILE A 17 -56.85 24.25 -0.65
C ILE A 17 -56.63 25.61 0.00
N PRO A 18 -57.55 26.08 0.86
CA PRO A 18 -57.35 27.31 1.61
C PRO A 18 -56.31 27.08 2.70
N TYR A 19 -55.33 27.96 2.80
CA TYR A 19 -54.33 27.97 3.87
C TYR A 19 -54.13 29.38 4.45
N VAL A 20 -53.65 29.42 5.69
CA VAL A 20 -53.26 30.65 6.39
C VAL A 20 -51.88 30.40 6.97
N ALA A 21 -50.85 31.06 6.41
CA ALA A 21 -49.49 30.99 6.94
C ALA A 21 -49.31 31.98 8.11
N ASN A 22 -48.33 31.72 8.96
CA ASN A 22 -47.89 32.66 9.98
C ASN A 22 -46.57 33.33 9.55
N ASP A 23 -46.35 34.57 9.99
CA ASP A 23 -45.03 35.22 9.88
C ASP A 23 -44.00 34.56 10.82
N PRO A 24 -42.69 34.89 10.71
CA PRO A 24 -41.64 34.29 11.54
C PRO A 24 -41.81 34.54 13.06
N ASN A 25 -42.71 35.45 13.44
CA ASN A 25 -43.04 35.74 14.84
C ASN A 25 -44.35 35.07 15.28
N GLY A 26 -44.95 34.22 14.43
CA GLY A 26 -46.14 33.44 14.72
C GLY A 26 -47.48 34.16 14.47
N ASN A 27 -47.51 35.33 13.81
CA ASN A 27 -48.77 36.04 13.53
C ASN A 27 -49.41 35.56 12.21
N PRO A 28 -50.71 35.23 12.18
CA PRO A 28 -51.37 34.75 10.97
C PRO A 28 -51.50 35.85 9.91
N LEU A 29 -51.06 35.52 8.70
CA LEU A 29 -51.16 36.33 7.48
C LEU A 29 -52.55 36.24 6.85
N ALA A 30 -52.80 36.99 5.78
CA ALA A 30 -54.08 36.94 5.08
C ALA A 30 -54.30 35.55 4.42
N PRO A 31 -55.52 34.98 4.46
CA PRO A 31 -55.79 33.68 3.85
C PRO A 31 -55.55 33.68 2.34
N ALA A 32 -54.95 32.60 1.83
CA ALA A 32 -54.71 32.37 0.42
C ALA A 32 -55.08 30.93 0.04
N ASP A 33 -55.38 30.68 -1.24
CA ASP A 33 -55.68 29.34 -1.75
C ASP A 33 -54.49 28.81 -2.56
N ILE A 34 -54.10 27.55 -2.32
CA ILE A 34 -53.19 26.80 -3.19
C ILE A 34 -54.04 26.02 -4.19
N THR A 35 -53.85 26.29 -5.49
CA THR A 35 -54.56 25.61 -6.58
C THR A 35 -53.66 24.62 -7.28
N ILE A 36 -54.11 23.38 -7.44
CA ILE A 36 -53.42 22.29 -8.15
C ILE A 36 -54.30 21.85 -9.30
N ASP A 37 -53.78 21.85 -10.52
CA ASP A 37 -54.49 21.48 -11.74
C ASP A 37 -54.03 20.10 -12.20
N ILE A 38 -54.94 19.11 -12.20
CA ILE A 38 -54.63 17.71 -12.54
C ILE A 38 -55.15 17.43 -13.95
N VAL A 39 -54.21 17.23 -14.89
CA VAL A 39 -54.48 16.96 -16.31
C VAL A 39 -54.12 15.51 -16.66
N ASP A 40 -54.94 14.87 -17.47
CA ASP A 40 -54.73 13.49 -17.95
C ASP A 40 -53.56 13.46 -18.93
N THR A 41 -52.59 12.58 -18.70
CA THR A 41 -51.53 12.30 -19.68
C THR A 41 -51.99 11.17 -20.59
N PRO A 42 -52.05 11.36 -21.92
CA PRO A 42 -52.52 10.32 -22.83
C PRO A 42 -51.58 9.11 -22.80
N GLU A 43 -52.14 7.92 -22.75
CA GLU A 43 -51.40 6.65 -22.84
C GLU A 43 -50.52 6.61 -24.10
N PRO A 44 -49.28 6.09 -24.00
CA PRO A 44 -48.40 5.96 -25.15
C PRO A 44 -48.98 4.93 -26.13
N GLU A 45 -48.92 5.23 -27.43
CA GLU A 45 -49.34 4.30 -28.48
C GLU A 45 -48.48 3.02 -28.44
N PRO A 46 -49.07 1.83 -28.68
CA PRO A 46 -48.34 0.57 -28.62
C PRO A 46 -47.25 0.53 -29.71
N GLU A 47 -46.06 0.10 -29.31
CA GLU A 47 -44.90 -0.08 -30.20
C GLU A 47 -45.21 -1.06 -31.34
N PRO A 48 -44.65 -0.85 -32.54
CA PRO A 48 -44.86 -1.75 -33.67
C PRO A 48 -44.20 -3.11 -33.43
N GLU A 49 -44.91 -4.19 -33.78
CA GLU A 49 -44.42 -5.57 -33.69
C GLU A 49 -43.05 -5.73 -34.37
N PRO A 50 -42.11 -6.49 -33.76
CA PRO A 50 -40.78 -6.71 -34.33
C PRO A 50 -40.87 -7.45 -35.67
N GLU A 51 -40.03 -7.03 -36.63
CA GLU A 51 -39.92 -7.71 -37.92
C GLU A 51 -39.50 -9.19 -37.73
N PRO A 52 -40.02 -10.13 -38.54
CA PRO A 52 -39.69 -11.54 -38.41
C PRO A 52 -38.19 -11.74 -38.65
N GLU A 53 -37.54 -12.45 -37.73
CA GLU A 53 -36.14 -12.85 -37.82
C GLU A 53 -35.81 -13.50 -39.18
N PRO A 54 -34.64 -13.23 -39.76
CA PRO A 54 -34.21 -13.91 -40.97
C PRO A 54 -34.10 -15.42 -40.70
N GLU A 55 -34.61 -16.23 -41.63
CA GLU A 55 -34.51 -17.69 -41.57
C GLU A 55 -33.05 -18.10 -41.32
N PRO A 56 -32.80 -19.10 -40.44
CA PRO A 56 -31.45 -19.54 -40.14
C PRO A 56 -30.76 -20.00 -41.43
N GLU A 57 -29.56 -19.48 -41.67
CA GLU A 57 -28.71 -20.00 -42.74
C GLU A 57 -28.53 -21.51 -42.54
N PRO A 58 -28.55 -22.31 -43.62
CA PRO A 58 -28.37 -23.75 -43.50
C PRO A 58 -27.02 -24.01 -42.84
N GLU A 59 -27.04 -24.82 -41.78
CA GLU A 59 -25.85 -25.30 -41.09
C GLU A 59 -24.78 -25.69 -42.12
N PRO A 60 -23.51 -25.27 -41.94
CA PRO A 60 -22.44 -25.78 -42.77
C PRO A 60 -22.45 -27.31 -42.65
N GLU A 61 -22.40 -27.99 -43.80
CA GLU A 61 -22.27 -29.46 -43.82
C GLU A 61 -21.16 -29.86 -42.86
N PRO A 62 -21.38 -30.91 -42.03
CA PRO A 62 -20.36 -31.33 -41.07
C PRO A 62 -19.06 -31.54 -41.83
N GLU A 63 -18.02 -30.81 -41.43
CA GLU A 63 -16.67 -31.08 -41.89
C GLU A 63 -16.41 -32.58 -41.68
N PRO A 64 -15.82 -33.27 -42.67
CA PRO A 64 -15.54 -34.69 -42.53
C PRO A 64 -14.73 -34.87 -41.24
N GLU A 65 -15.19 -35.79 -40.39
CA GLU A 65 -14.48 -36.21 -39.19
C GLU A 65 -12.98 -36.27 -39.50
N PRO A 66 -12.11 -35.63 -38.70
CA PRO A 66 -10.68 -35.83 -38.86
C PRO A 66 -10.45 -37.35 -38.80
N GLU A 67 -9.86 -37.91 -39.85
CA GLU A 67 -9.46 -39.32 -39.85
C GLU A 67 -8.71 -39.57 -38.53
N PRO A 68 -8.99 -40.69 -37.85
CA PRO A 68 -8.33 -40.97 -36.58
C PRO A 68 -6.83 -40.81 -36.78
N GLU A 69 -6.22 -39.92 -36.00
CA GLU A 69 -4.77 -39.82 -35.92
C GLU A 69 -4.23 -41.25 -35.72
N PRO A 70 -3.24 -41.68 -36.51
CA PRO A 70 -2.72 -43.02 -36.37
C PRO A 70 -2.23 -43.18 -34.94
N GLU A 71 -2.69 -44.24 -34.27
CA GLU A 71 -2.14 -44.69 -32.99
C GLU A 71 -0.60 -44.58 -33.08
N PRO A 72 0.07 -44.00 -32.06
CA PRO A 72 1.51 -43.86 -32.09
C PRO A 72 2.13 -45.23 -32.36
N GLU A 73 2.93 -45.31 -33.42
CA GLU A 73 3.64 -46.54 -33.74
C GLU A 73 4.39 -46.99 -32.49
N PRO A 74 4.30 -48.29 -32.10
CA PRO A 74 5.03 -48.78 -30.96
C PRO A 74 6.51 -48.48 -31.16
N GLU A 75 7.12 -47.82 -30.17
CA GLU A 75 8.56 -47.65 -30.12
C GLU A 75 9.23 -49.00 -30.42
N PRO A 76 10.27 -49.02 -31.28
CA PRO A 76 10.89 -50.26 -31.67
C PRO A 76 11.44 -50.97 -30.43
N GLU A 77 10.94 -52.18 -30.17
CA GLU A 77 11.53 -53.10 -29.21
C GLU A 77 13.04 -53.22 -29.52
N PRO A 78 13.90 -53.17 -28.48
CA PRO A 78 15.33 -53.17 -28.65
C PRO A 78 15.79 -54.42 -29.40
N GLU A 79 16.67 -54.22 -30.39
CA GLU A 79 17.35 -55.31 -31.07
C GLU A 79 18.03 -56.23 -30.04
N PRO A 80 17.94 -57.56 -30.21
CA PRO A 80 18.55 -58.50 -29.28
C PRO A 80 20.07 -58.34 -29.29
N GLU A 81 20.64 -58.11 -28.11
CA GLU A 81 22.08 -58.15 -27.87
C GLU A 81 22.70 -59.43 -28.44
N PRO A 82 23.84 -59.36 -29.15
CA PRO A 82 24.54 -60.54 -29.62
C PRO A 82 25.11 -61.33 -28.43
N GLU A 83 24.90 -62.65 -28.43
CA GLU A 83 25.51 -63.58 -27.48
C GLU A 83 27.05 -63.42 -27.43
N PRO A 84 27.67 -63.58 -26.24
CA PRO A 84 29.09 -63.31 -26.04
C PRO A 84 29.99 -64.38 -26.67
N GLU A 85 31.00 -63.94 -27.43
CA GLU A 85 32.18 -64.76 -27.76
C GLU A 85 33.11 -64.87 -26.52
N PRO A 86 33.78 -66.02 -26.33
CA PRO A 86 34.49 -66.33 -25.08
C PRO A 86 35.83 -65.59 -24.92
N GLU A 87 36.11 -65.26 -23.65
CA GLU A 87 37.29 -64.59 -23.09
C GLU A 87 38.66 -65.13 -23.56
N PRO A 88 39.68 -64.26 -23.71
CA PRO A 88 41.07 -64.65 -23.54
C PRO A 88 41.55 -64.43 -22.09
N GLU A 89 42.31 -65.40 -21.58
CA GLU A 89 42.85 -65.50 -20.21
C GLU A 89 43.70 -64.29 -19.73
N PRO A 90 43.76 -64.03 -18.40
CA PRO A 90 44.43 -62.86 -17.83
C PRO A 90 45.96 -63.03 -17.66
N GLU A 91 46.70 -61.93 -17.87
CA GLU A 91 48.12 -61.77 -17.46
C GLU A 91 48.24 -61.30 -15.99
N PRO A 92 49.36 -61.59 -15.29
CA PRO A 92 49.39 -61.67 -13.84
C PRO A 92 49.72 -60.33 -13.12
N GLU A 93 49.23 -60.27 -11.89
CA GLU A 93 49.36 -59.21 -10.88
C GLU A 93 50.81 -58.77 -10.54
N PRO A 94 50.96 -57.56 -9.99
CA PRO A 94 51.95 -57.29 -8.94
C PRO A 94 51.29 -57.01 -7.57
N GLU A 95 51.73 -57.76 -6.56
CA GLU A 95 51.53 -57.55 -5.10
C GLU A 95 52.45 -56.41 -4.53
N PRO A 96 52.50 -56.12 -3.19
CA PRO A 96 51.56 -55.30 -2.42
C PRO A 96 52.27 -54.32 -1.43
N GLU A 97 51.49 -53.78 -0.46
CA GLU A 97 51.82 -53.24 0.90
C GLU A 97 51.54 -51.73 1.14
N PRO A 98 51.20 -51.29 2.38
CA PRO A 98 50.19 -51.82 3.32
C PRO A 98 49.36 -50.71 4.06
N GLU A 99 48.37 -51.16 4.84
CA GLU A 99 47.31 -50.47 5.62
C GLU A 99 47.77 -49.48 6.74
N PRO A 100 46.85 -48.64 7.26
CA PRO A 100 46.30 -48.94 8.59
C PRO A 100 44.81 -48.61 8.85
N GLU A 101 44.16 -49.59 9.49
CA GLU A 101 43.17 -49.67 10.61
C GLU A 101 41.97 -48.70 10.81
N PRO A 102 40.86 -49.22 11.42
CA PRO A 102 39.52 -48.63 11.34
C PRO A 102 39.02 -48.01 12.66
N GLU A 103 38.11 -47.04 12.59
CA GLU A 103 37.33 -46.55 13.74
C GLU A 103 35.83 -46.37 13.40
N PRO A 104 34.95 -46.43 14.43
CA PRO A 104 33.73 -47.25 14.41
C PRO A 104 32.41 -46.48 14.28
N GLU A 105 31.33 -47.25 14.06
CA GLU A 105 29.93 -46.83 13.87
C GLU A 105 29.34 -46.05 15.07
N PRO A 106 28.45 -45.05 14.83
CA PRO A 106 27.73 -44.36 15.90
C PRO A 106 26.43 -45.10 16.30
N GLU A 107 26.23 -45.24 17.61
CA GLU A 107 25.07 -45.82 18.29
C GLU A 107 23.95 -44.77 18.56
N PRO A 108 22.70 -45.19 18.90
CA PRO A 108 21.50 -44.36 18.77
C PRO A 108 21.22 -43.43 19.96
N GLU A 109 20.44 -42.37 19.68
CA GLU A 109 20.09 -41.26 20.59
C GLU A 109 19.16 -41.65 21.77
N PRO A 110 19.32 -41.04 22.96
CA PRO A 110 18.48 -41.28 24.14
C PRO A 110 17.41 -40.20 24.40
N GLU A 111 16.31 -40.62 25.05
CA GLU A 111 15.19 -39.81 25.59
C GLU A 111 15.60 -38.81 26.71
N PRO A 112 14.80 -37.75 26.99
CA PRO A 112 15.19 -36.67 27.89
C PRO A 112 14.83 -36.94 29.36
N GLU A 113 15.74 -36.54 30.27
CA GLU A 113 15.54 -36.47 31.73
C GLU A 113 15.92 -35.06 32.26
N PRO A 114 15.43 -34.65 33.45
CA PRO A 114 14.83 -33.33 33.68
C PRO A 114 15.78 -32.23 34.21
N GLU A 115 15.30 -31.00 34.06
CA GLU A 115 15.89 -29.72 34.50
C GLU A 115 16.25 -29.65 35.99
N PRO A 116 17.37 -28.97 36.35
CA PRO A 116 17.56 -28.39 37.67
C PRO A 116 17.35 -26.86 37.68
N GLU A 117 16.70 -26.41 38.76
CA GLU A 117 16.31 -25.04 39.15
C GLU A 117 17.39 -23.94 39.07
N PRO A 118 16.99 -22.65 38.95
CA PRO A 118 17.90 -21.52 38.76
C PRO A 118 18.38 -20.88 40.07
N GLU A 119 19.60 -20.36 40.07
CA GLU A 119 20.20 -19.49 41.11
C GLU A 119 21.03 -18.38 40.41
N PRO A 120 21.19 -17.19 41.00
CA PRO A 120 20.30 -16.04 40.85
C PRO A 120 20.95 -14.88 40.07
N GLU A 121 20.10 -14.00 39.53
CA GLU A 121 20.45 -12.76 38.83
C GLU A 121 21.22 -11.76 39.71
N PRO A 122 22.12 -10.94 39.12
CA PRO A 122 22.66 -9.77 39.80
C PRO A 122 21.65 -8.61 39.80
N GLU A 123 21.42 -8.03 40.99
CA GLU A 123 20.58 -6.84 41.24
C GLU A 123 21.00 -5.62 40.38
N PRO A 124 20.05 -4.85 39.81
CA PRO A 124 20.34 -3.56 39.19
C PRO A 124 20.50 -2.45 40.24
N GLU A 125 21.50 -1.60 40.04
CA GLU A 125 21.72 -0.35 40.79
C GLU A 125 20.63 0.70 40.42
N PRO A 126 20.29 1.62 41.35
CA PRO A 126 19.04 2.38 41.28
C PRO A 126 19.14 3.62 40.39
N GLU A 127 18.12 3.84 39.57
CA GLU A 127 17.85 5.12 38.91
C GLU A 127 17.51 6.20 39.96
N PRO A 128 17.93 7.47 39.76
CA PRO A 128 17.66 8.54 40.70
C PRO A 128 16.21 9.08 40.57
N GLU A 129 15.54 9.21 41.72
CA GLU A 129 14.25 9.90 41.88
C GLU A 129 14.30 11.37 41.39
N PRO A 130 13.17 11.92 40.92
CA PRO A 130 13.09 13.31 40.51
C PRO A 130 13.13 14.26 41.73
N GLU A 131 13.99 15.27 41.66
CA GLU A 131 14.04 16.33 42.67
C GLU A 131 12.80 17.23 42.60
N SER A 132 11.97 17.07 43.65
CA SER A 132 11.24 18.10 44.39
C SER A 132 10.75 19.36 43.66
N GLU A 133 9.42 19.45 43.57
CA GLU A 133 8.65 20.69 43.61
C GLU A 133 9.12 21.64 44.73
N SER A 134 9.27 22.92 44.40
CA SER A 134 9.30 24.01 45.37
C SER A 134 8.13 24.96 45.12
N GLU A 135 7.33 25.11 46.16
CA GLU A 135 6.18 26.00 46.38
C GLU A 135 6.41 27.51 46.07
N PRO A 136 5.31 28.32 46.04
CA PRO A 136 5.19 29.57 45.29
C PRO A 136 5.36 30.89 46.10
N GLU A 137 5.13 32.01 45.38
CA GLU A 137 4.74 33.38 45.82
C GLU A 137 5.82 34.48 46.04
N PRO A 138 5.48 35.81 45.96
CA PRO A 138 4.26 36.48 45.46
C PRO A 138 4.49 37.77 44.60
N GLU A 139 3.35 38.33 44.14
CA GLU A 139 3.08 39.77 43.89
C GLU A 139 3.73 40.48 42.68
N SER A 140 2.91 40.92 41.72
CA SER A 140 2.30 42.27 41.83
C SER A 140 1.38 42.58 40.65
N GLU A 141 0.18 43.05 40.98
CA GLU A 141 -0.76 43.71 40.07
C GLU A 141 -0.11 44.93 39.38
N SER A 142 -0.30 45.06 38.07
CA SER A 142 -0.57 46.37 37.47
C SER A 142 -1.35 46.21 36.18
N GLU A 143 -2.60 46.69 36.23
CA GLU A 143 -3.43 47.02 35.10
C GLU A 143 -2.68 47.97 34.15
N SER A 144 -2.67 47.66 32.85
CA SER A 144 -2.73 48.68 31.81
C SER A 144 -3.40 48.11 30.57
N GLU A 145 -4.61 48.58 30.32
CA GLU A 145 -5.24 48.53 29.00
C GLU A 145 -4.32 49.21 27.98
N SER A 146 -3.92 48.47 26.96
CA SER A 146 -3.47 49.03 25.68
C SER A 146 -3.88 48.08 24.55
N GLU A 147 -4.39 48.71 23.49
CA GLU A 147 -5.00 48.19 22.26
C GLU A 147 -4.20 47.04 21.60
N PRO A 148 -4.85 46.16 20.82
CA PRO A 148 -4.15 45.06 20.15
C PRO A 148 -3.20 45.59 19.08
N GLU A 149 -1.92 45.27 19.21
CA GLU A 149 -0.98 45.31 18.09
C GLU A 149 -1.33 44.19 17.09
N PRO A 150 -1.13 44.40 15.78
CA PRO A 150 -1.42 43.38 14.78
C PRO A 150 -0.53 42.15 15.00
N GLU A 151 -1.11 40.97 14.79
CA GLU A 151 -0.40 39.68 14.77
C GLU A 151 0.88 39.78 13.92
N PRO A 152 2.02 39.23 14.36
CA PRO A 152 3.15 39.05 13.47
C PRO A 152 2.72 38.12 12.34
N GLU A 153 2.96 38.54 11.10
CA GLU A 153 2.86 37.67 9.93
C GLU A 153 3.63 36.37 10.23
N PRO A 154 3.09 35.18 9.85
CA PRO A 154 3.82 33.94 10.02
C PRO A 154 5.18 34.07 9.33
N GLU A 155 6.26 33.81 10.07
CA GLU A 155 7.55 33.56 9.43
C GLU A 155 7.32 32.43 8.43
N PRO A 156 7.81 32.57 7.18
CA PRO A 156 7.69 31.47 6.22
C PRO A 156 8.31 30.23 6.86
N GLU A 157 7.55 29.14 6.86
CA GLU A 157 8.05 27.81 7.17
C GLU A 157 9.39 27.66 6.47
N GLN A 158 10.43 27.44 7.28
CA GLN A 158 11.69 26.98 6.74
C GLN A 158 11.37 25.59 6.20
N THR A 159 11.31 25.50 4.87
CA THR A 159 11.50 24.26 4.14
C THR A 159 12.64 23.49 4.81
N PRO A 160 12.48 22.21 5.15
CA PRO A 160 13.62 21.43 5.62
C PRO A 160 14.71 21.56 4.57
N GLU A 161 15.89 22.04 4.98
CA GLU A 161 17.07 21.99 4.13
C GLU A 161 17.32 20.51 3.81
N PRO A 162 17.65 20.13 2.55
CA PRO A 162 18.04 18.77 2.23
C PRO A 162 19.17 18.37 3.18
N ASN A 163 19.04 17.20 3.81
CA ASN A 163 20.07 16.69 4.71
C ASN A 163 21.40 16.72 3.95
N PRO A 164 22.42 17.47 4.42
CA PRO A 164 23.73 17.37 3.82
C PRO A 164 24.20 15.93 4.03
N ILE A 165 24.62 15.29 2.96
CA ILE A 165 25.21 13.94 2.93
C ILE A 165 26.09 13.75 4.17
N ASN A 166 25.93 12.59 4.81
CA ASN A 166 26.81 12.18 5.90
C ASN A 166 28.26 12.40 5.43
N GLU A 167 29.15 12.95 6.28
CA GLU A 167 30.57 13.22 5.92
C GLU A 167 31.35 11.96 5.44
N ASP A 168 30.70 10.79 5.42
CA ASP A 168 31.22 9.47 5.07
C ASP A 168 30.92 9.02 3.62
N HIS A 169 30.17 9.77 2.81
CA HIS A 169 29.78 9.35 1.45
C HIS A 169 29.11 7.97 1.39
N SER A 170 28.30 7.64 2.39
CA SER A 170 27.54 6.40 2.45
C SER A 170 26.06 6.68 2.25
N CYS A 171 25.32 5.70 1.75
CA CYS A 171 23.87 5.72 1.80
C CYS A 171 23.38 6.06 3.23
N PRO A 172 22.40 6.96 3.40
CA PRO A 172 21.80 7.20 4.71
C PRO A 172 21.17 5.91 5.26
N PRO A 173 21.11 5.71 6.58
CA PRO A 173 20.43 4.55 7.12
C PRO A 173 18.93 4.62 6.82
N PRO A 174 18.28 3.50 6.44
CA PRO A 174 16.85 3.48 6.20
C PRO A 174 16.09 3.87 7.49
N PRO A 175 15.00 4.63 7.37
CA PRO A 175 14.15 4.98 8.50
C PRO A 175 13.51 3.73 9.12
N THR A 176 13.13 3.84 10.39
CA THR A 176 12.39 2.78 11.09
C THR A 176 10.89 3.00 10.94
N ILE A 177 10.15 1.95 10.57
CA ILE A 177 8.69 1.94 10.48
C ILE A 177 8.10 1.81 11.89
N GLU A 178 7.19 2.73 12.27
CA GLU A 178 6.34 2.57 13.45
C GLU A 178 5.00 1.97 13.02
N LEU A 179 4.79 0.68 13.33
CA LEU A 179 3.53 0.00 13.05
C LEU A 179 2.40 0.52 13.96
N VAL A 180 1.19 0.56 13.41
CA VAL A 180 -0.04 0.98 14.08
C VAL A 180 -0.84 -0.26 14.50
N ASP A 181 -1.44 -0.22 15.70
CA ASP A 181 -2.27 -1.33 16.19
C ASP A 181 -3.58 -1.42 15.39
N LEU A 182 -3.85 -2.59 14.80
CA LEU A 182 -5.09 -2.90 14.07
C LEU A 182 -6.22 -3.41 15.00
N PRO A 183 -7.50 -3.18 14.65
CA PRO A 183 -8.62 -3.64 15.46
C PRO A 183 -8.76 -5.18 15.41
N ILE A 184 -9.20 -5.77 16.53
CA ILE A 184 -9.45 -7.20 16.63
C ILE A 184 -10.95 -7.45 16.53
N LEU A 185 -11.35 -8.43 15.71
CA LEU A 185 -12.75 -8.85 15.56
C LEU A 185 -13.38 -9.18 16.94
N PRO A 186 -14.47 -8.49 17.34
CA PRO A 186 -15.07 -8.70 18.64
C PRO A 186 -16.00 -9.90 18.68
N SER A 187 -16.10 -10.54 19.85
CA SER A 187 -17.08 -11.61 20.07
C SER A 187 -18.45 -11.03 20.46
N ILE A 188 -19.44 -11.12 19.56
CA ILE A 188 -20.84 -10.79 19.90
C ILE A 188 -21.46 -11.94 20.70
N VAL A 189 -21.96 -11.66 21.90
CA VAL A 189 -22.71 -12.62 22.74
C VAL A 189 -24.05 -12.02 23.13
N ILE A 190 -25.13 -12.59 22.61
CA ILE A 190 -26.50 -12.19 22.98
C ILE A 190 -27.01 -13.10 24.10
N ASP A 191 -27.34 -12.50 25.25
CA ASP A 191 -27.98 -13.19 26.37
C ASP A 191 -29.51 -13.15 26.21
N GLU A 192 -30.08 -14.22 25.62
CA GLU A 192 -31.52 -14.36 25.39
C GLU A 192 -32.34 -14.64 26.68
N THR A 193 -31.74 -14.54 27.88
CA THR A 193 -32.39 -14.97 29.14
C THR A 193 -33.20 -13.88 29.87
N ASN A 194 -34.08 -13.15 29.17
CA ASN A 194 -35.09 -12.31 29.84
C ASN A 194 -36.52 -12.85 29.64
N LEU A 195 -37.04 -13.50 30.69
CA LEU A 195 -38.41 -14.03 30.77
C LEU A 195 -39.36 -12.97 31.35
N PHE A 196 -40.28 -12.45 30.53
CA PHE A 196 -41.40 -11.62 30.99
C PHE A 196 -42.70 -12.43 31.23
N GLU A 197 -43.62 -11.83 32.00
CA GLU A 197 -44.83 -12.49 32.55
C GLU A 197 -46.11 -12.35 31.69
N GLU A 198 -46.17 -11.47 30.67
CA GLU A 198 -47.32 -11.33 29.76
C GLU A 198 -46.87 -11.39 28.28
N LEU A 199 -47.22 -12.49 27.62
CA LEU A 199 -46.93 -12.79 26.22
C LEU A 199 -48.23 -12.70 25.41
N PHE A 200 -48.25 -11.83 24.40
CA PHE A 200 -49.32 -11.73 23.41
C PHE A 200 -48.99 -12.67 22.24
N PHE A 201 -49.97 -13.47 21.83
CA PHE A 201 -49.85 -14.36 20.67
C PHE A 201 -50.84 -13.88 19.60
N GLY A 202 -50.34 -13.73 18.38
CA GLY A 202 -51.12 -13.48 17.17
C GLY A 202 -51.83 -14.74 16.66
N THR A 203 -51.98 -14.86 15.35
CA THR A 203 -52.64 -15.97 14.66
C THR A 203 -51.80 -16.50 13.50
N GLU A 204 -52.26 -17.56 12.86
CA GLU A 204 -51.57 -18.13 11.67
C GLU A 204 -52.05 -17.47 10.36
N GLU A 205 -52.66 -16.29 10.45
CA GLU A 205 -53.21 -15.54 9.32
C GLU A 205 -52.76 -14.09 9.46
N SER A 206 -52.46 -13.45 8.33
CA SER A 206 -52.05 -12.03 8.26
C SER A 206 -52.96 -11.09 9.05
N GLU A 207 -52.37 -10.38 10.00
CA GLU A 207 -53.03 -9.41 10.86
C GLU A 207 -52.20 -8.16 11.15
N SER A 208 -52.83 -7.20 11.84
CA SER A 208 -52.18 -5.97 12.26
C SER A 208 -52.29 -5.86 13.78
N ILE A 209 -51.13 -5.90 14.43
CA ILE A 209 -50.97 -5.93 15.88
C ILE A 209 -50.44 -4.56 16.30
N THR A 210 -51.32 -3.71 16.86
CA THR A 210 -50.89 -2.42 17.43
C THR A 210 -50.95 -2.45 18.94
N ASN A 211 -49.81 -2.28 19.59
CA ASN A 211 -49.72 -2.16 21.04
C ASN A 211 -49.75 -0.67 21.47
N GLN A 212 -50.41 -0.38 22.60
CA GLN A 212 -50.57 0.98 23.13
C GLN A 212 -50.30 1.10 24.64
N ARG A 213 -49.82 0.05 25.34
CA ARG A 213 -49.47 0.14 26.77
C ARG A 213 -48.48 -0.95 27.24
N VAL A 214 -47.43 -0.49 27.95
CA VAL A 214 -46.44 -1.20 28.81
C VAL A 214 -45.72 -2.38 28.17
N SER A 215 -44.40 -2.42 28.34
CA SER A 215 -43.48 -3.49 27.91
C SER A 215 -44.11 -4.88 27.86
N GLN A 216 -44.23 -5.44 26.66
CA GLN A 216 -44.85 -6.75 26.41
C GLN A 216 -44.01 -7.57 25.43
N ALA A 217 -44.13 -8.89 25.54
CA ALA A 217 -43.63 -9.80 24.53
C ALA A 217 -44.76 -10.12 23.53
N ILE A 218 -44.48 -10.01 22.23
CA ILE A 218 -45.36 -10.27 21.10
C ILE A 218 -44.77 -11.43 20.29
N ASP A 219 -45.58 -12.40 19.91
CA ASP A 219 -45.26 -13.42 18.92
C ASP A 219 -46.41 -13.47 17.90
N ALA A 220 -46.20 -12.95 16.69
CA ALA A 220 -47.27 -12.80 15.70
C ALA A 220 -47.73 -14.16 15.12
N LEU A 221 -46.87 -15.18 15.26
CA LEU A 221 -47.04 -16.57 14.83
C LEU A 221 -46.86 -16.77 13.34
N GLY A 222 -47.86 -16.50 12.49
CA GLY A 222 -47.64 -16.65 11.06
C GLY A 222 -48.66 -16.00 10.14
N GLY A 223 -48.35 -15.96 8.85
CA GLY A 223 -48.96 -15.06 7.87
C GLY A 223 -48.25 -13.70 7.85
N ASP A 224 -48.40 -12.95 6.76
CA ASP A 224 -47.75 -11.65 6.60
C ASP A 224 -48.36 -10.60 7.55
N ASP A 225 -47.65 -10.28 8.63
CA ASP A 225 -48.15 -9.47 9.73
C ASP A 225 -47.64 -8.03 9.69
N THR A 226 -48.36 -7.12 10.36
CA THR A 226 -47.87 -5.76 10.64
C THR A 226 -47.89 -5.51 12.14
N VAL A 227 -46.72 -5.35 12.75
CA VAL A 227 -46.58 -5.22 14.21
C VAL A 227 -46.09 -3.82 14.60
N GLU A 228 -46.76 -3.18 15.55
CA GLU A 228 -46.37 -1.89 16.15
C GLU A 228 -46.19 -2.04 17.68
N GLY A 229 -44.95 -1.90 18.18
CA GLY A 229 -44.54 -2.11 19.59
C GLY A 229 -45.02 -1.03 20.56
N GLY A 230 -44.65 0.23 20.35
CA GLY A 230 -45.22 1.36 21.09
C GLY A 230 -44.20 2.39 21.59
N ASP A 231 -44.19 2.69 22.89
CA ASP A 231 -43.25 3.68 23.48
C ASP A 231 -42.49 3.04 24.68
N SER A 232 -42.45 1.71 24.80
CA SER A 232 -41.89 0.98 25.95
C SER A 232 -41.02 -0.17 25.45
N ASP A 233 -40.03 -0.58 26.25
CA ASP A 233 -39.17 -1.71 25.94
C ASP A 233 -39.99 -2.98 25.64
N ASP A 234 -40.00 -3.44 24.40
CA ASP A 234 -40.83 -4.53 23.89
C ASP A 234 -39.96 -5.71 23.40
N ILE A 235 -40.56 -6.91 23.37
CA ILE A 235 -39.96 -8.09 22.73
C ILE A 235 -40.90 -8.49 21.59
N ILE A 236 -40.45 -8.49 20.35
CA ILE A 236 -41.29 -8.76 19.18
C ILE A 236 -40.68 -9.92 18.40
N TYR A 237 -41.50 -10.95 18.17
CA TYR A 237 -41.24 -11.98 17.19
C TYR A 237 -42.25 -11.85 16.04
N GLY A 238 -41.75 -11.71 14.81
CA GLY A 238 -42.55 -11.71 13.58
C GLY A 238 -43.29 -13.03 13.45
N GLY A 239 -42.60 -14.09 13.04
CA GLY A 239 -43.27 -15.39 12.90
C GLY A 239 -42.86 -16.11 11.64
N GLU A 240 -43.80 -16.82 11.04
CA GLU A 240 -43.68 -17.29 9.65
C GLU A 240 -44.41 -16.30 8.74
N GLY A 241 -43.77 -15.54 7.84
CA GLY A 241 -44.52 -14.56 7.05
C GLY A 241 -43.60 -13.51 6.46
N GLU A 242 -44.04 -12.75 5.46
CA GLU A 242 -43.34 -11.50 5.12
C GLU A 242 -43.88 -10.39 6.04
N ASP A 243 -43.20 -10.13 7.15
CA ASP A 243 -43.69 -9.26 8.22
C ASP A 243 -43.17 -7.82 8.09
N LEU A 244 -44.00 -6.87 8.56
CA LEU A 244 -43.66 -5.46 8.66
C LEU A 244 -43.69 -5.02 10.13
N ILE A 245 -42.51 -4.80 10.73
CA ILE A 245 -42.37 -4.57 12.16
C ILE A 245 -41.87 -3.14 12.44
N PHE A 246 -42.56 -2.43 13.34
CA PHE A 246 -42.17 -1.12 13.86
C PHE A 246 -42.17 -1.15 15.40
N SER A 247 -41.02 -1.29 16.07
CA SER A 247 -41.01 -1.30 17.55
C SER A 247 -41.17 0.09 18.17
N ASN A 248 -40.75 1.14 17.44
CA ASN A 248 -40.97 2.58 17.65
C ASN A 248 -40.08 3.25 18.70
N ARG A 249 -40.32 3.06 20.01
CA ARG A 249 -39.43 3.58 21.06
C ARG A 249 -39.37 2.60 22.22
N GLY A 250 -38.23 2.57 22.87
CA GLY A 250 -37.96 1.65 23.98
C GLY A 250 -36.64 0.95 23.68
N ASP A 251 -36.01 0.35 24.68
CA ASP A 251 -34.89 -0.55 24.38
C ASP A 251 -35.50 -1.91 23.98
N ASP A 252 -35.70 -2.13 22.68
CA ASP A 252 -36.52 -3.22 22.14
C ASP A 252 -35.68 -4.44 21.71
N PHE A 253 -36.28 -5.62 21.75
CA PHE A 253 -35.76 -6.82 21.08
C PHE A 253 -36.71 -7.21 19.95
N VAL A 254 -36.22 -7.32 18.73
CA VAL A 254 -37.02 -7.69 17.56
C VAL A 254 -36.36 -8.84 16.81
N ASN A 255 -37.15 -9.83 16.40
CA ASN A 255 -36.71 -10.96 15.59
C ASN A 255 -37.76 -11.26 14.52
N GLY A 256 -37.43 -11.10 13.24
CA GLY A 256 -38.34 -11.38 12.12
C GLY A 256 -38.72 -12.86 12.04
N LYS A 257 -37.72 -13.73 12.24
CA LYS A 257 -37.73 -15.20 12.26
C LYS A 257 -37.61 -15.83 10.88
N GLU A 258 -38.68 -15.95 10.10
CA GLU A 258 -38.69 -16.73 8.86
C GLU A 258 -39.35 -15.95 7.72
N GLN A 259 -38.71 -15.95 6.55
CA GLN A 259 -39.08 -15.23 5.32
C GLN A 259 -38.62 -13.78 5.34
N GLN A 260 -38.93 -13.04 4.27
CA GLN A 260 -38.40 -11.70 4.04
C GLN A 260 -39.17 -10.67 4.86
N ASP A 261 -38.53 -10.18 5.90
CA ASP A 261 -39.10 -9.25 6.85
C ASP A 261 -38.58 -7.82 6.64
N VAL A 262 -39.40 -6.85 7.05
CA VAL A 262 -39.12 -5.42 6.97
C VAL A 262 -39.24 -4.84 8.38
N ILE A 263 -38.11 -4.57 9.01
CA ILE A 263 -38.02 -4.23 10.44
C ILE A 263 -37.45 -2.83 10.63
N ASN A 264 -38.15 -1.99 11.40
CA ASN A 264 -37.64 -0.71 11.91
C ASN A 264 -37.78 -0.71 13.44
N SER A 265 -36.65 -0.66 14.16
CA SER A 265 -36.69 -0.67 15.63
C SER A 265 -36.97 0.71 16.22
N GLY A 266 -36.51 1.77 15.57
CA GLY A 266 -37.07 3.10 15.75
C GLY A 266 -36.24 4.01 16.64
N LYS A 267 -36.37 3.96 17.96
CA LYS A 267 -35.59 4.86 18.83
C LYS A 267 -35.20 4.16 20.10
N ASN A 268 -34.05 4.60 20.62
CA ASN A 268 -33.33 4.03 21.75
C ASN A 268 -32.50 2.81 21.31
N ASN A 269 -31.92 2.06 22.24
CA ASN A 269 -30.90 1.08 21.93
C ASN A 269 -31.55 -0.29 21.76
N ASP A 270 -31.65 -0.74 20.53
CA ASP A 270 -32.42 -1.92 20.14
C ASP A 270 -31.51 -3.10 19.80
N ILE A 271 -32.06 -4.32 19.92
CA ILE A 271 -31.45 -5.54 19.40
C ILE A 271 -32.40 -6.09 18.35
N VAL A 272 -31.94 -6.13 17.10
CA VAL A 272 -32.75 -6.57 15.97
C VAL A 272 -32.07 -7.72 15.25
N ARG A 273 -32.86 -8.75 14.95
CA ARG A 273 -32.46 -9.84 14.06
C ARG A 273 -33.45 -9.94 12.91
N GLY A 274 -32.96 -9.95 11.67
CA GLY A 274 -33.76 -10.28 10.49
C GLY A 274 -34.34 -11.68 10.65
N GLY A 275 -33.47 -12.70 10.60
CA GLY A 275 -33.84 -14.08 10.89
C GLY A 275 -33.38 -15.03 9.79
N LYS A 276 -34.22 -15.30 8.80
CA LYS A 276 -33.85 -16.15 7.66
C LYS A 276 -34.50 -15.59 6.43
N HIS A 277 -33.81 -15.74 5.30
CA HIS A 277 -34.13 -15.09 4.04
C HIS A 277 -33.79 -13.61 4.06
N ASN A 278 -33.78 -13.01 2.88
CA ASN A 278 -33.35 -11.64 2.67
C ASN A 278 -34.25 -10.63 3.40
N ASP A 279 -33.72 -10.05 4.46
CA ASP A 279 -34.40 -9.11 5.34
C ASP A 279 -33.96 -7.67 5.09
N VAL A 280 -34.82 -6.72 5.47
CA VAL A 280 -34.48 -5.29 5.48
C VAL A 280 -34.66 -4.74 6.87
N VAL A 281 -33.56 -4.36 7.51
CA VAL A 281 -33.52 -3.95 8.91
C VAL A 281 -32.97 -2.53 9.06
N TRP A 282 -33.68 -1.71 9.84
CA TRP A 282 -33.26 -0.36 10.25
C TRP A 282 -33.23 -0.25 11.78
N GLY A 283 -32.08 0.10 12.36
CA GLY A 283 -31.93 0.51 13.76
C GLY A 283 -32.65 1.84 14.08
N ASP A 284 -32.50 2.81 13.19
CA ASP A 284 -33.05 4.19 13.25
C ASP A 284 -32.29 5.14 14.20
N ILE A 285 -32.69 5.40 15.45
CA ILE A 285 -31.95 6.32 16.34
C ILE A 285 -31.59 5.62 17.65
N GLY A 286 -30.32 5.35 17.85
CA GLY A 286 -29.84 4.71 19.07
C GLY A 286 -28.48 4.08 18.85
N ASN A 287 -28.00 3.35 19.85
CA ASN A 287 -26.90 2.41 19.62
C ASN A 287 -27.53 1.03 19.46
N ASP A 288 -27.69 0.61 18.22
CA ASP A 288 -28.44 -0.57 17.86
C ASP A 288 -27.51 -1.74 17.55
N LEU A 289 -27.95 -2.96 17.89
CA LEU A 289 -27.33 -4.20 17.44
C LEU A 289 -28.23 -4.81 16.37
N VAL A 290 -27.77 -4.77 15.12
CA VAL A 290 -28.54 -5.25 13.96
C VAL A 290 -27.86 -6.48 13.36
N LEU A 291 -28.60 -7.57 13.22
CA LEU A 291 -28.10 -8.84 12.70
C LEU A 291 -28.94 -9.32 11.52
N GLY A 292 -28.29 -9.69 10.42
CA GLY A 292 -28.92 -10.32 9.26
C GLY A 292 -29.22 -11.81 9.48
N ASP A 293 -28.24 -12.53 10.02
CA ASP A 293 -28.19 -13.98 10.27
C ASP A 293 -27.81 -14.82 9.02
N ASN A 294 -28.73 -15.16 8.11
CA ASN A 294 -28.39 -15.89 6.87
C ASN A 294 -29.23 -15.38 5.69
N ASP A 295 -28.67 -15.55 4.49
CA ASP A 295 -29.19 -15.07 3.20
C ASP A 295 -28.88 -13.57 2.98
N ASP A 296 -29.11 -13.03 1.78
CA ASP A 296 -28.62 -11.69 1.43
C ASP A 296 -29.48 -10.58 2.08
N ASP A 297 -28.94 -9.89 3.08
CA ASP A 297 -29.65 -8.92 3.92
C ASP A 297 -29.30 -7.45 3.61
N ILE A 298 -30.20 -6.53 3.97
CA ILE A 298 -29.98 -5.08 3.90
C ILE A 298 -30.10 -4.49 5.31
N LEU A 299 -28.97 -4.11 5.90
CA LEU A 299 -28.87 -3.62 7.27
C LEU A 299 -28.47 -2.15 7.29
N TRP A 300 -29.16 -1.38 8.13
CA TRP A 300 -28.87 0.04 8.34
C TRP A 300 -28.86 0.34 9.84
N GLY A 301 -27.81 1.03 10.30
CA GLY A 301 -27.80 1.64 11.63
C GLY A 301 -28.91 2.69 11.77
N GLY A 302 -29.08 3.53 10.74
CA GLY A 302 -30.12 4.56 10.67
C GLY A 302 -31.29 4.25 9.71
N THR A 303 -32.07 5.27 9.32
CA THR A 303 -33.17 5.11 8.32
C THR A 303 -32.69 5.27 6.86
N ALA A 304 -33.13 4.40 5.93
CA ALA A 304 -32.82 4.52 4.51
C ALA A 304 -33.39 5.81 3.85
N GLY A 305 -32.60 6.44 2.97
CA GLY A 305 -33.11 7.42 1.99
C GLY A 305 -32.50 8.83 1.97
N GLY A 306 -31.35 9.06 2.60
CA GLY A 306 -30.55 10.27 2.35
C GLY A 306 -31.05 11.58 2.98
N THR A 307 -30.07 12.38 3.41
CA THR A 307 -30.16 13.56 4.30
C THR A 307 -30.79 13.27 5.67
N ASP A 308 -29.93 12.77 6.56
CA ASP A 308 -29.71 13.41 7.86
C ASP A 308 -30.83 13.18 8.90
N LYS A 309 -30.90 11.97 9.48
CA LYS A 309 -31.81 11.71 10.62
C LYS A 309 -31.31 10.85 11.76
N ASP A 310 -30.29 10.02 11.60
CA ASP A 310 -29.59 9.63 12.81
C ASP A 310 -28.76 10.82 13.31
N SER A 311 -29.12 11.29 14.50
CA SER A 311 -28.50 12.43 15.16
C SER A 311 -27.71 12.00 16.39
N ALA A 312 -27.74 10.71 16.72
CA ALA A 312 -27.04 10.09 17.83
C ALA A 312 -27.16 8.56 17.72
N GLY A 313 -26.03 7.88 17.60
CA GLY A 313 -25.95 6.42 17.59
C GLY A 313 -24.51 5.97 17.47
N SER A 314 -24.22 4.71 17.74
CA SER A 314 -22.96 4.05 17.45
C SER A 314 -23.35 2.60 17.36
N ASP A 315 -23.57 2.15 16.13
CA ASP A 315 -24.27 0.91 15.83
C ASP A 315 -23.29 -0.25 15.70
N THR A 316 -23.78 -1.46 15.95
CA THR A 316 -23.04 -2.69 15.70
C THR A 316 -23.86 -3.56 14.76
N MET A 317 -23.29 -3.89 13.60
CA MET A 317 -23.97 -4.65 12.56
C MET A 317 -23.18 -5.89 12.17
N ASN A 318 -23.89 -6.98 11.89
CA ASN A 318 -23.31 -8.21 11.36
C ASN A 318 -24.25 -8.81 10.30
N GLY A 319 -23.79 -8.93 9.05
CA GLY A 319 -24.55 -9.53 7.95
C GLY A 319 -24.75 -11.03 8.18
N GLY A 320 -23.65 -11.76 8.25
CA GLY A 320 -23.62 -13.14 8.71
C GLY A 320 -23.23 -14.11 7.60
N ARG A 321 -24.18 -14.51 6.74
CA ARG A 321 -23.92 -15.36 5.58
C ARG A 321 -24.80 -14.87 4.44
N GLY A 322 -24.27 -14.84 3.23
CA GLY A 322 -24.98 -14.28 2.10
C GLY A 322 -24.29 -13.01 1.66
N LYS A 323 -24.81 -12.39 0.60
CA LYS A 323 -24.23 -11.15 0.05
C LYS A 323 -24.91 -9.96 0.68
N ASP A 324 -24.38 -9.47 1.79
CA ASP A 324 -25.04 -8.50 2.65
C ASP A 324 -24.68 -7.06 2.27
N PHE A 325 -25.62 -6.13 2.49
CA PHE A 325 -25.37 -4.69 2.41
C PHE A 325 -25.52 -4.05 3.79
N LEU A 326 -24.45 -3.43 4.30
CA LEU A 326 -24.44 -2.77 5.61
C LEU A 326 -24.13 -1.27 5.45
N ASN A 327 -24.85 -0.41 6.17
CA ASN A 327 -24.58 1.04 6.17
C ASN A 327 -24.73 1.69 7.55
N GLY A 328 -23.61 2.15 8.12
CA GLY A 328 -23.53 2.76 9.46
C GLY A 328 -24.18 4.14 9.51
N ASN A 329 -24.06 4.90 8.42
CA ASN A 329 -24.52 6.29 8.24
C ASN A 329 -23.69 7.32 8.98
N ARG A 330 -23.70 7.33 10.32
CA ARG A 330 -23.15 8.42 11.14
C ARG A 330 -22.66 7.92 12.48
N HIS A 331 -21.70 8.69 13.00
CA HIS A 331 -20.98 8.53 14.26
C HIS A 331 -19.91 7.48 14.16
N SER A 332 -19.81 6.58 15.13
CA SER A 332 -18.75 5.59 15.18
C SER A 332 -19.40 4.24 15.26
N ASP A 333 -19.43 3.57 14.13
CA ASP A 333 -20.14 2.33 13.92
C ASP A 333 -19.14 1.16 13.82
N MET A 334 -19.64 -0.04 14.07
CA MET A 334 -18.90 -1.27 13.92
C MET A 334 -19.66 -2.21 12.99
N LEU A 335 -19.08 -2.53 11.85
CA LEU A 335 -19.74 -3.28 10.79
C LEU A 335 -18.93 -4.54 10.48
N MET A 336 -19.64 -5.66 10.31
CA MET A 336 -19.09 -6.97 10.00
C MET A 336 -19.88 -7.56 8.84
N GLY A 337 -19.26 -7.74 7.67
CA GLY A 337 -19.88 -8.41 6.52
C GLY A 337 -20.30 -9.82 6.90
N GLY A 338 -19.32 -10.71 7.08
CA GLY A 338 -19.55 -12.06 7.57
C GLY A 338 -18.95 -13.12 6.67
N LYS A 339 -19.77 -13.73 5.83
CA LYS A 339 -19.35 -14.79 4.91
C LYS A 339 -20.00 -14.51 3.58
N ASP A 340 -19.26 -14.80 2.51
CA ASP A 340 -19.62 -14.49 1.13
C ASP A 340 -19.44 -12.98 0.82
N ASP A 341 -19.44 -12.61 -0.46
CA ASP A 341 -19.08 -11.23 -0.89
C ASP A 341 -20.09 -10.15 -0.39
N ASP A 342 -19.63 -9.27 0.48
CA ASP A 342 -20.42 -8.23 1.16
C ASP A 342 -20.10 -6.79 0.69
N GLU A 343 -21.04 -5.86 0.90
CA GLU A 343 -20.87 -4.42 0.68
C GLU A 343 -21.09 -3.66 2.00
N VAL A 344 -20.03 -3.05 2.54
CA VAL A 344 -20.02 -2.44 3.87
C VAL A 344 -19.63 -0.96 3.80
N HIS A 345 -20.50 -0.08 4.27
CA HIS A 345 -20.31 1.36 4.29
C HIS A 345 -20.33 1.93 5.72
N GLY A 346 -19.23 2.49 6.20
CA GLY A 346 -19.16 3.18 7.50
C GLY A 346 -20.01 4.45 7.50
N GLY A 347 -19.63 5.42 6.67
CA GLY A 347 -20.43 6.59 6.34
C GLY A 347 -19.84 7.90 6.88
N LYS A 348 -20.06 8.23 8.15
CA LYS A 348 -19.58 9.50 8.71
C LYS A 348 -19.13 9.34 10.14
N GLY A 349 -17.93 9.82 10.43
CA GLY A 349 -17.31 9.66 11.74
C GLY A 349 -16.44 8.40 11.73
N PRO A 350 -15.64 8.17 12.78
CA PRO A 350 -14.64 7.11 12.75
C PRO A 350 -15.29 5.76 13.00
N ASP A 351 -15.26 4.88 11.99
CA ASP A 351 -15.92 3.59 11.93
C ASP A 351 -14.92 2.42 11.99
N ILE A 352 -15.40 1.23 12.34
CA ILE A 352 -14.62 -0.02 12.30
C ILE A 352 -15.33 -1.02 11.39
N LEU A 353 -14.68 -1.41 10.30
CA LEU A 353 -15.23 -2.31 9.29
C LEU A 353 -14.42 -3.62 9.24
N PHE A 354 -15.14 -4.73 9.15
CA PHE A 354 -14.60 -6.05 8.90
C PHE A 354 -15.32 -6.69 7.73
N GLY A 355 -14.61 -7.06 6.66
CA GLY A 355 -15.16 -7.89 5.58
C GLY A 355 -15.47 -9.30 6.09
N GLN A 356 -14.42 -9.97 6.57
CA GLN A 356 -14.34 -11.41 6.84
C GLN A 356 -14.30 -12.20 5.52
N GLU A 357 -14.92 -13.37 5.46
CA GLU A 357 -14.69 -14.28 4.33
C GLU A 357 -15.48 -13.84 3.11
N GLY A 358 -14.85 -13.69 1.96
CA GLY A 358 -15.55 -13.33 0.72
C GLY A 358 -14.79 -12.23 0.00
N ASN A 359 -15.19 -11.88 -1.21
CA ASN A 359 -14.58 -10.74 -1.91
C ASN A 359 -15.38 -9.48 -1.60
N ASP A 360 -14.96 -8.73 -0.59
CA ASP A 360 -15.77 -7.68 0.01
C ASP A 360 -15.50 -6.29 -0.58
N LEU A 361 -16.51 -5.43 -0.54
CA LEU A 361 -16.39 -4.02 -0.85
C LEU A 361 -16.57 -3.20 0.43
N LEU A 362 -15.47 -2.64 0.92
CA LEU A 362 -15.43 -1.91 2.19
C LEU A 362 -15.20 -0.42 1.93
N MET A 363 -16.06 0.44 2.46
CA MET A 363 -15.97 1.90 2.32
C MET A 363 -16.09 2.62 3.67
N GLY A 364 -15.03 3.27 4.14
CA GLY A 364 -15.08 4.15 5.33
C GLY A 364 -15.89 5.42 5.10
N GLU A 365 -15.67 6.05 3.94
CA GLU A 365 -16.30 7.28 3.45
C GLU A 365 -15.81 8.59 4.07
N ASN A 366 -16.22 8.97 5.29
CA ASN A 366 -15.61 10.13 5.96
C ASN A 366 -15.46 9.84 7.44
N GLY A 367 -14.27 9.96 7.98
CA GLY A 367 -13.96 9.49 9.32
C GLY A 367 -12.47 9.20 9.39
N ASP A 368 -11.96 8.98 10.60
CA ASP A 368 -10.67 8.30 10.72
C ASP A 368 -11.04 6.84 10.96
N ASP A 369 -11.14 6.06 9.88
CA ASP A 369 -11.75 4.74 9.85
C ASP A 369 -10.71 3.63 10.05
N GLN A 370 -11.13 2.49 10.58
CA GLN A 370 -10.32 1.28 10.67
C GLN A 370 -10.98 0.16 9.88
N ILE A 371 -10.31 -0.30 8.83
CA ILE A 371 -10.90 -1.25 7.89
C ILE A 371 -10.00 -2.48 7.78
N VAL A 372 -10.58 -3.66 7.96
CA VAL A 372 -9.87 -4.93 7.80
C VAL A 372 -10.69 -5.78 6.85
N GLY A 373 -10.09 -6.19 5.73
CA GLY A 373 -10.64 -7.18 4.80
C GLY A 373 -10.90 -8.48 5.56
N ASP A 374 -9.83 -9.22 5.81
CA ASP A 374 -9.90 -10.57 6.36
C ASP A 374 -9.27 -10.71 7.77
N PRO A 375 -10.00 -10.45 8.89
CA PRO A 375 -9.42 -10.48 10.23
C PRO A 375 -8.98 -11.90 10.66
N SER A 376 -7.69 -12.18 10.50
CA SER A 376 -6.93 -13.35 11.01
C SER A 376 -7.78 -14.61 11.30
N SER A 377 -8.32 -15.25 10.26
CA SER A 377 -9.00 -16.51 10.45
C SER A 377 -7.98 -17.61 10.78
N ASN A 378 -8.19 -18.33 11.88
CA ASN A 378 -7.60 -19.66 12.11
C ASN A 378 -8.24 -20.72 11.18
N SER A 379 -8.91 -20.28 10.11
CA SER A 379 -9.58 -21.11 9.12
C SER A 379 -8.58 -21.62 8.10
N SER A 380 -8.83 -22.82 7.61
CA SER A 380 -8.12 -23.47 6.51
C SER A 380 -7.97 -22.60 5.28
N GLU A 381 -6.92 -22.85 4.49
CA GLU A 381 -6.50 -22.32 3.17
C GLU A 381 -7.60 -22.20 2.06
N GLU A 382 -8.89 -22.22 2.36
CA GLU A 382 -9.99 -22.30 1.37
C GLU A 382 -10.95 -21.09 1.37
N GLU A 383 -10.79 -20.12 2.27
CA GLU A 383 -11.63 -18.91 2.36
C GLU A 383 -10.69 -17.70 2.38
N VAL A 384 -10.31 -17.23 1.19
CA VAL A 384 -9.46 -16.05 0.93
C VAL A 384 -10.31 -15.07 0.12
N GLY A 385 -10.50 -13.86 0.63
CA GLY A 385 -11.14 -12.76 -0.10
C GLY A 385 -10.17 -12.06 -1.05
N GLU A 386 -10.65 -11.60 -2.20
CA GLU A 386 -9.98 -10.49 -2.92
C GLU A 386 -10.82 -9.25 -2.65
N ASP A 387 -10.37 -8.40 -1.73
CA ASP A 387 -11.15 -7.30 -1.18
C ASP A 387 -10.87 -5.99 -1.90
N SER A 388 -11.89 -5.12 -1.92
CA SER A 388 -11.79 -3.74 -2.40
C SER A 388 -12.01 -2.80 -1.24
N VAL A 389 -10.95 -2.17 -0.73
CA VAL A 389 -10.96 -1.37 0.50
C VAL A 389 -10.73 0.10 0.21
N HIS A 390 -11.65 0.96 0.64
CA HIS A 390 -11.61 2.40 0.40
C HIS A 390 -11.74 3.15 1.73
N GLY A 391 -10.71 3.92 2.13
CA GLY A 391 -10.75 4.76 3.33
C GLY A 391 -11.68 5.95 3.14
N GLY A 392 -11.28 6.88 2.27
CA GLY A 392 -12.13 7.94 1.74
C GLY A 392 -11.72 9.35 2.17
N ARG A 393 -12.03 9.76 3.41
CA ARG A 393 -11.69 11.09 3.93
C ARG A 393 -11.38 10.99 5.40
N GLY A 394 -10.21 11.47 5.79
CA GLY A 394 -9.71 11.41 7.15
C GLY A 394 -8.52 10.47 7.18
N ASN A 395 -7.92 10.28 8.35
CA ASN A 395 -6.71 9.49 8.44
C ASN A 395 -7.08 8.04 8.74
N ASP A 396 -7.17 7.23 7.70
CA ASP A 396 -7.68 5.87 7.74
C ASP A 396 -6.58 4.84 8.00
N VAL A 397 -6.94 3.71 8.62
CA VAL A 397 -6.04 2.57 8.82
C VAL A 397 -6.67 1.33 8.18
N MET A 398 -6.01 0.74 7.20
CA MET A 398 -6.57 -0.31 6.37
C MET A 398 -5.66 -1.53 6.30
N GLN A 399 -6.24 -2.72 6.29
CA GLN A 399 -5.54 -3.99 6.08
C GLN A 399 -6.31 -4.89 5.11
N GLY A 400 -5.66 -5.35 4.03
CA GLY A 400 -6.18 -6.38 3.12
C GLY A 400 -6.18 -7.76 3.76
N SER A 401 -4.99 -8.22 4.16
CA SER A 401 -4.67 -9.45 4.90
C SER A 401 -4.19 -10.62 4.06
N ARG A 402 -5.07 -11.28 3.30
CA ARG A 402 -4.73 -12.41 2.42
C ARG A 402 -5.58 -12.28 1.19
N GLY A 403 -5.02 -12.71 0.06
CA GLY A 403 -5.67 -12.56 -1.23
C GLY A 403 -5.17 -11.31 -1.93
N ASN A 404 -5.52 -11.18 -3.20
CA ASN A 404 -5.02 -10.10 -4.03
C ASN A 404 -5.95 -8.89 -3.89
N ASP A 405 -5.65 -8.03 -2.93
CA ASP A 405 -6.53 -6.95 -2.52
C ASP A 405 -6.28 -5.66 -3.32
N VAL A 406 -7.30 -4.80 -3.40
CA VAL A 406 -7.20 -3.47 -4.00
C VAL A 406 -7.59 -2.42 -2.98
N MET A 407 -6.67 -1.53 -2.64
CA MET A 407 -6.86 -0.56 -1.55
C MET A 407 -6.60 0.88 -1.98
N TYR A 408 -7.47 1.78 -1.52
CA TYR A 408 -7.41 3.22 -1.79
C TYR A 408 -7.51 4.00 -0.48
N GLY A 409 -6.46 4.73 -0.09
CA GLY A 409 -6.44 5.62 1.09
C GLY A 409 -7.48 6.71 0.94
N GLY A 410 -7.27 7.58 -0.04
CA GLY A 410 -8.26 8.52 -0.51
C GLY A 410 -7.86 9.96 -0.26
N LYS A 411 -8.07 10.48 0.95
CA LYS A 411 -7.72 11.85 1.30
C LYS A 411 -7.26 11.90 2.74
N ASP A 412 -6.30 12.79 2.96
CA ASP A 412 -5.63 12.98 4.24
C ASP A 412 -4.65 11.80 4.48
N ASP A 413 -3.96 11.74 5.63
CA ASP A 413 -2.78 10.87 5.76
C ASP A 413 -3.21 9.46 6.21
N ASP A 414 -3.08 8.48 5.31
CA ASP A 414 -3.58 7.12 5.49
C ASP A 414 -2.48 6.09 5.81
N PHE A 415 -2.86 5.00 6.46
CA PHE A 415 -2.00 3.85 6.73
C PHE A 415 -2.58 2.59 6.12
N ILE A 416 -1.86 1.95 5.19
CA ILE A 416 -2.33 0.80 4.41
C ILE A 416 -1.37 -0.39 4.58
N TYR A 417 -1.92 -1.57 4.91
CA TYR A 417 -1.23 -2.86 4.95
C TYR A 417 -1.82 -3.80 3.88
N GLY A 418 -1.00 -4.25 2.92
CA GLY A 418 -1.31 -5.30 1.95
C GLY A 418 -1.58 -6.62 2.66
N GLY A 419 -0.50 -7.22 3.15
CA GLY A 419 -0.52 -8.42 3.96
C GLY A 419 0.14 -9.58 3.24
N LYS A 420 -0.65 -10.41 2.56
CA LYS A 420 -0.14 -11.59 1.86
C LYS A 420 -0.76 -11.65 0.50
N ASP A 421 0.00 -12.21 -0.43
CA ASP A 421 -0.38 -12.38 -1.84
C ASP A 421 -0.29 -11.03 -2.58
N ASP A 422 -0.58 -11.00 -3.89
CA ASP A 422 -0.19 -9.85 -4.73
C ASP A 422 -1.22 -8.71 -4.65
N ASP A 423 -0.89 -7.63 -3.94
CA ASP A 423 -1.79 -6.53 -3.64
C ASP A 423 -1.64 -5.31 -4.57
N SER A 424 -2.66 -4.47 -4.62
CA SER A 424 -2.64 -3.19 -5.34
C SER A 424 -3.08 -2.04 -4.45
N MET A 425 -2.17 -1.13 -4.14
CA MET A 425 -2.41 -0.05 -3.18
C MET A 425 -2.19 1.34 -3.78
N PHE A 426 -3.05 2.27 -3.37
CA PHE A 426 -3.02 3.68 -3.77
C PHE A 426 -3.24 4.56 -2.52
N GLY A 427 -2.26 5.38 -2.13
CA GLY A 427 -2.43 6.33 -1.01
C GLY A 427 -3.38 7.47 -1.37
N ASP A 428 -3.34 7.87 -2.64
CA ASP A 428 -4.17 8.87 -3.28
C ASP A 428 -3.82 10.34 -2.96
N GLN A 429 -4.21 10.90 -1.82
CA GLN A 429 -3.94 12.31 -1.45
C GLN A 429 -3.59 12.41 0.03
N GLY A 430 -2.37 12.79 0.37
CA GLY A 430 -1.96 12.85 1.78
C GLY A 430 -0.50 12.46 1.92
N ASP A 431 0.06 12.59 3.12
CA ASP A 431 1.34 11.96 3.42
C ASP A 431 1.05 10.51 3.86
N ASP A 432 1.01 9.57 2.91
CA ASP A 432 0.51 8.21 3.17
C ASP A 432 1.62 7.25 3.60
N THR A 433 1.26 6.19 4.34
CA THR A 433 2.15 5.07 4.69
C THR A 433 1.59 3.77 4.14
N LEU A 434 2.32 3.14 3.22
CA LEU A 434 1.87 1.93 2.51
C LEU A 434 2.88 0.80 2.68
N LEU A 435 2.42 -0.36 3.15
CA LEU A 435 3.24 -1.55 3.40
C LEU A 435 2.66 -2.76 2.66
N GLY A 436 3.38 -3.31 1.67
CA GLY A 436 2.94 -4.48 0.90
C GLY A 436 2.99 -5.79 1.69
N GLU A 437 4.11 -6.00 2.40
CA GLU A 437 4.42 -7.21 3.19
C GLU A 437 4.88 -8.42 2.35
N GLU A 438 4.05 -9.44 2.11
CA GLU A 438 4.45 -10.63 1.31
C GLU A 438 3.65 -10.67 0.00
N GLY A 439 4.28 -10.71 -1.17
CA GLY A 439 3.56 -10.75 -2.45
C GLY A 439 4.32 -10.01 -3.54
N ASP A 440 3.98 -10.21 -4.82
CA ASP A 440 4.47 -9.32 -5.88
C ASP A 440 3.52 -8.10 -5.98
N ASP A 441 3.78 -7.06 -5.18
CA ASP A 441 2.84 -5.96 -4.95
C ASP A 441 2.95 -4.81 -5.96
N VAL A 442 1.87 -4.04 -6.09
CA VAL A 442 1.82 -2.81 -6.89
C VAL A 442 1.39 -1.64 -6.00
N ILE A 443 2.33 -0.75 -5.67
CA ILE A 443 2.10 0.35 -4.72
C ILE A 443 2.33 1.71 -5.39
N TYR A 444 1.33 2.58 -5.27
CA TYR A 444 1.42 3.99 -5.63
C TYR A 444 1.17 4.85 -4.40
N GLY A 445 2.12 5.71 -4.04
CA GLY A 445 1.93 6.72 -2.98
C GLY A 445 0.79 7.67 -3.36
N GLY A 446 1.02 8.54 -4.35
CA GLY A 446 -0.04 9.38 -4.89
C GLY A 446 -1.01 8.71 -5.88
N ASN A 447 -2.12 9.43 -6.16
CA ASN A 447 -3.07 9.02 -7.20
C ASN A 447 -2.54 9.20 -8.64
N ASN A 448 -3.04 8.37 -9.57
CA ASN A 448 -2.77 8.49 -11.02
C ASN A 448 -3.64 9.56 -11.74
N SER A 449 -4.29 10.47 -10.99
CA SER A 449 -5.26 11.43 -11.54
C SER A 449 -4.57 12.64 -12.17
N VAL A 450 -4.72 12.80 -13.48
CA VAL A 450 -4.30 14.04 -14.17
C VAL A 450 -5.14 15.26 -13.79
N THR A 451 -6.29 15.05 -13.15
CA THR A 451 -7.24 16.13 -12.81
C THR A 451 -7.20 16.56 -11.36
N ASP A 452 -6.73 15.70 -10.47
CA ASP A 452 -6.59 15.97 -9.04
C ASP A 452 -5.35 15.26 -8.48
N PRO A 453 -4.16 15.53 -9.06
CA PRO A 453 -2.93 14.84 -8.65
C PRO A 453 -2.60 15.17 -7.20
N ASP A 454 -2.04 14.21 -6.48
CA ASP A 454 -1.29 14.57 -5.30
C ASP A 454 -0.03 15.31 -5.73
N LEU A 455 0.19 16.51 -5.22
CA LEU A 455 1.36 17.33 -5.58
C LEU A 455 2.21 17.64 -4.36
N LEU A 456 1.75 17.26 -3.17
CA LEU A 456 2.32 17.68 -1.90
C LEU A 456 2.49 16.52 -0.91
N GLY A 457 1.70 15.45 -1.07
CA GLY A 457 1.77 14.23 -0.28
C GLY A 457 3.13 13.58 -0.38
N LYS A 458 3.77 13.40 0.76
CA LYS A 458 5.08 12.77 0.89
C LYS A 458 4.88 11.38 1.45
N ASP A 459 5.03 10.40 0.58
CA ASP A 459 4.62 9.06 0.90
C ASP A 459 5.79 8.23 1.45
N PHE A 460 5.45 7.34 2.36
CA PHE A 460 6.31 6.28 2.83
C PHE A 460 5.81 4.94 2.28
N ILE A 461 6.63 4.30 1.45
CA ILE A 461 6.29 3.05 0.78
C ILE A 461 7.27 1.96 1.20
N SER A 462 6.76 0.79 1.55
CA SER A 462 7.53 -0.44 1.73
C SER A 462 6.91 -1.55 0.88
N GLY A 463 7.65 -2.13 -0.06
CA GLY A 463 7.21 -3.31 -0.82
C GLY A 463 7.12 -4.52 0.09
N GLY A 464 8.26 -5.05 0.53
CA GLY A 464 8.29 -6.14 1.49
C GLY A 464 9.07 -7.32 0.93
N ALA A 465 8.44 -8.46 0.71
CA ALA A 465 9.06 -9.62 0.09
C ALA A 465 8.28 -10.01 -1.17
N GLY A 466 8.98 -10.12 -2.29
CA GLY A 466 8.40 -10.37 -3.61
C GLY A 466 8.98 -9.41 -4.63
N ASN A 467 8.56 -9.50 -5.90
CA ASN A 467 9.07 -8.61 -6.94
C ASN A 467 8.08 -7.46 -7.13
N ASP A 468 8.31 -6.39 -6.40
CA ASP A 468 7.35 -5.31 -6.25
C ASP A 468 7.50 -4.23 -7.34
N PHE A 469 6.39 -3.54 -7.61
CA PHE A 469 6.39 -2.29 -8.36
C PHE A 469 5.95 -1.14 -7.46
N LEU A 470 6.86 -0.18 -7.23
CA LEU A 470 6.65 0.92 -6.29
C LEU A 470 6.80 2.27 -6.99
N SER A 471 5.91 3.22 -6.68
CA SER A 471 5.93 4.56 -7.26
C SER A 471 5.49 5.63 -6.24
N GLY A 472 6.37 6.57 -5.90
CA GLY A 472 6.03 7.73 -5.07
C GLY A 472 5.11 8.72 -5.80
N ASN A 473 5.36 8.91 -7.10
CA ASN A 473 4.68 9.83 -8.02
C ASN A 473 5.11 11.30 -7.91
N TYR A 474 4.77 11.99 -6.81
CA TYR A 474 4.96 13.43 -6.66
C TYR A 474 5.33 13.76 -5.23
N ALA A 475 5.97 14.91 -5.05
CA ALA A 475 6.59 15.34 -3.81
C ALA A 475 7.80 14.48 -3.44
N ALA A 476 8.25 14.57 -2.20
CA ALA A 476 9.52 13.99 -1.76
C ALA A 476 9.22 12.74 -0.96
N ASP A 477 9.33 11.60 -1.61
CA ASP A 477 8.86 10.30 -1.13
C ASP A 477 10.02 9.47 -0.57
N THR A 478 9.68 8.49 0.28
CA THR A 478 10.63 7.48 0.77
C THR A 478 10.15 6.10 0.41
N ILE A 479 10.96 5.35 -0.34
CA ILE A 479 10.63 4.02 -0.83
C ILE A 479 11.65 3.01 -0.30
N LEU A 480 11.15 1.98 0.38
CA LEU A 480 11.87 0.77 0.76
C LEU A 480 11.39 -0.35 -0.15
N SER A 481 12.22 -0.84 -1.07
CA SER A 481 11.80 -1.83 -2.06
C SER A 481 11.57 -3.18 -1.38
N GLY A 482 12.62 -3.81 -0.84
CA GLY A 482 12.40 -4.99 0.01
C GLY A 482 13.39 -6.11 -0.21
N GLU A 483 12.87 -7.34 -0.10
CA GLU A 483 13.54 -8.56 -0.52
C GLU A 483 13.08 -8.94 -1.93
N ASP A 484 13.97 -9.57 -2.71
CA ASP A 484 13.76 -9.98 -4.09
C ASP A 484 13.87 -8.81 -5.08
N ASN A 485 13.56 -9.02 -6.37
CA ASN A 485 13.99 -8.10 -7.43
C ASN A 485 12.90 -7.07 -7.74
N ASP A 486 13.07 -5.85 -7.27
CA ASP A 486 12.04 -4.82 -7.30
C ASP A 486 12.19 -3.82 -8.44
N THR A 487 11.13 -3.07 -8.70
CA THR A 487 11.15 -1.87 -9.54
C THR A 487 10.55 -0.68 -8.81
N SER A 488 11.39 0.30 -8.49
CA SER A 488 10.99 1.50 -7.73
C SER A 488 11.19 2.78 -8.52
N ARG A 489 10.21 3.69 -8.41
CA ARG A 489 10.20 5.01 -9.06
C ARG A 489 9.89 6.10 -8.04
N GLY A 490 10.79 7.07 -7.86
CA GLY A 490 10.56 8.24 -7.02
C GLY A 490 9.42 9.09 -7.58
N GLY A 491 9.65 9.64 -8.76
CA GLY A 491 8.64 10.37 -9.52
C GLY A 491 9.00 11.84 -9.66
N LYS A 492 8.44 12.71 -8.83
CA LYS A 492 8.75 14.14 -8.88
C LYS A 492 8.96 14.72 -7.50
N GLY A 493 10.14 15.23 -7.24
CA GLY A 493 10.54 15.80 -5.96
C GLY A 493 11.89 15.22 -5.61
N ASP A 494 12.40 15.52 -4.42
CA ASP A 494 13.71 14.99 -4.03
C ASP A 494 13.45 13.68 -3.25
N ASP A 495 13.56 12.54 -3.93
CA ASP A 495 13.12 11.23 -3.43
C ASP A 495 14.26 10.43 -2.80
N LEU A 496 13.90 9.51 -1.89
CA LEU A 496 14.83 8.61 -1.23
C LEU A 496 14.40 7.15 -1.44
N ILE A 497 15.20 6.39 -2.19
CA ILE A 497 14.86 5.03 -2.61
C ILE A 497 15.94 4.05 -2.13
N TYR A 498 15.51 2.96 -1.50
CA TYR A 498 16.35 1.83 -1.10
C TYR A 498 15.89 0.57 -1.83
N GLY A 499 16.77 -0.10 -2.57
CA GLY A 499 16.52 -1.43 -3.15
C GLY A 499 16.48 -2.51 -2.07
N GLN A 500 17.50 -2.51 -1.20
CA GLN A 500 17.71 -3.45 -0.10
C GLN A 500 18.29 -4.80 -0.55
N LEU A 501 17.51 -5.88 -0.70
CA LEU A 501 18.05 -7.20 -1.07
C LEU A 501 17.45 -7.63 -2.41
N GLY A 502 18.26 -7.84 -3.44
CA GLY A 502 17.73 -8.22 -4.75
C GLY A 502 18.56 -7.63 -5.87
N ASP A 503 18.33 -8.08 -7.11
CA ASP A 503 18.81 -7.34 -8.28
C ASP A 503 17.74 -6.30 -8.68
N ASP A 504 17.84 -5.08 -8.17
CA ASP A 504 16.79 -4.06 -8.23
C ASP A 504 16.90 -3.11 -9.43
N LEU A 505 15.76 -2.51 -9.80
CA LEU A 505 15.68 -1.46 -10.83
C LEU A 505 15.10 -0.17 -10.25
N LEU A 506 15.96 0.83 -10.03
CA LEU A 506 15.61 2.08 -9.35
C LEU A 506 15.64 3.28 -10.30
N PHE A 507 14.63 4.14 -10.23
CA PHE A 507 14.54 5.41 -10.96
C PHE A 507 14.24 6.58 -10.00
N GLY A 508 15.09 7.61 -9.96
CA GLY A 508 14.78 8.86 -9.25
C GLY A 508 13.72 9.71 -9.96
N ASP A 509 13.73 9.67 -11.30
CA ASP A 509 12.81 10.40 -12.18
C ASP A 509 13.09 11.92 -12.24
N GLN A 510 12.41 12.79 -11.48
CA GLN A 510 12.61 14.25 -11.52
C GLN A 510 12.89 14.78 -10.11
N GLY A 511 14.13 15.11 -9.81
CA GLY A 511 14.49 15.49 -8.46
C GLY A 511 15.97 15.73 -8.27
N ASN A 512 16.36 16.05 -7.05
CA ASN A 512 17.67 15.67 -6.55
C ASN A 512 17.47 14.42 -5.69
N ASP A 513 17.65 13.26 -6.29
CA ASP A 513 17.24 12.00 -5.71
C ASP A 513 18.40 11.32 -5.00
N THR A 514 18.09 10.47 -4.03
CA THR A 514 19.05 9.58 -3.37
C THR A 514 18.61 8.13 -3.57
N LEU A 515 19.39 7.37 -4.34
CA LEU A 515 19.13 5.97 -4.64
C LEU A 515 20.21 5.10 -4.01
N CYS A 516 19.79 4.08 -3.29
CA CYS A 516 20.69 3.07 -2.72
C CYS A 516 20.25 1.69 -3.21
N GLY A 517 21.06 1.00 -4.01
CA GLY A 517 20.80 -0.34 -4.51
C GLY A 517 20.71 -1.35 -3.37
N GLY A 518 21.83 -1.64 -2.72
CA GLY A 518 21.85 -2.53 -1.54
C GLY A 518 22.65 -3.79 -1.81
N GLU A 519 22.09 -4.96 -1.54
CA GLU A 519 22.73 -6.24 -1.87
C GLU A 519 22.15 -6.81 -3.18
N GLY A 520 22.99 -6.97 -4.21
CA GLY A 520 22.62 -7.58 -5.48
C GLY A 520 23.21 -6.79 -6.64
N ASN A 521 22.90 -7.16 -7.89
CA ASN A 521 23.40 -6.45 -9.06
C ASN A 521 22.33 -5.48 -9.53
N ASP A 522 22.40 -4.26 -9.04
CA ASP A 522 21.36 -3.27 -9.17
C ASP A 522 21.51 -2.44 -10.43
N THR A 523 20.40 -1.89 -10.91
CA THR A 523 20.39 -0.89 -11.99
C THR A 523 19.76 0.40 -11.48
N LEU A 524 20.55 1.46 -11.40
CA LEU A 524 20.13 2.76 -10.87
C LEU A 524 20.12 3.81 -11.98
N TYR A 525 19.04 4.58 -12.05
CA TYR A 525 18.89 5.74 -12.91
C TYR A 525 18.55 6.96 -12.06
N GLY A 526 19.41 7.99 -12.06
CA GLY A 526 19.12 9.28 -11.44
C GLY A 526 17.86 9.88 -12.05
N ASP A 527 17.89 10.16 -13.36
CA ASP A 527 16.70 10.48 -14.13
C ASP A 527 16.16 9.33 -14.99
N ASN A 528 14.84 9.34 -15.26
CA ASN A 528 14.21 8.38 -16.15
C ASN A 528 14.41 8.71 -17.64
N PRO A 529 15.02 7.80 -18.43
CA PRO A 529 15.31 8.03 -19.85
C PRO A 529 14.07 8.02 -20.76
N GLU A 530 12.92 7.50 -20.30
CA GLU A 530 11.69 7.37 -21.10
C GLU A 530 10.75 8.58 -20.99
N LEU A 531 10.93 9.45 -20.01
CA LEU A 531 10.14 10.69 -19.86
C LEU A 531 10.63 11.77 -20.84
N VAL A 532 10.23 11.62 -22.11
CA VAL A 532 10.58 12.53 -23.24
C VAL A 532 10.04 13.98 -23.07
N ALA A 533 9.37 14.30 -21.96
CA ALA A 533 8.82 15.62 -21.67
C ALA A 533 9.52 16.26 -20.47
N ALA A 534 10.71 16.83 -20.73
CA ALA A 534 11.55 17.53 -19.76
C ALA A 534 12.15 16.60 -18.69
N VAL A 535 13.03 15.69 -19.13
CA VAL A 535 14.20 15.31 -18.34
C VAL A 535 14.96 16.60 -17.96
N GLY A 536 15.57 16.59 -16.79
CA GLY A 536 15.76 17.70 -15.86
C GLY A 536 16.05 19.11 -16.37
N THR A 537 15.61 20.09 -15.57
CA THR A 537 16.10 21.46 -15.71
C THR A 537 17.54 21.53 -15.22
N GLN A 538 18.43 22.27 -15.90
CA GLN A 538 19.83 22.48 -15.46
C GLN A 538 19.97 22.58 -13.91
N GLY A 539 20.69 21.64 -13.32
CA GLY A 539 21.11 21.67 -11.91
C GLY A 539 20.42 20.69 -10.95
N GLN A 540 19.96 19.53 -11.44
CA GLN A 540 19.67 18.38 -10.57
C GLN A 540 21.00 17.74 -10.13
N GLN A 541 21.03 17.16 -8.93
CA GLN A 541 22.20 16.55 -8.32
C GLN A 541 21.77 15.28 -7.60
N ASP A 542 21.92 14.15 -8.26
CA ASP A 542 21.52 12.87 -7.71
C ASP A 542 22.68 12.22 -6.93
N TYR A 543 22.33 11.42 -5.92
CA TYR A 543 23.25 10.59 -5.14
C TYR A 543 22.90 9.13 -5.36
N LEU A 544 23.77 8.39 -6.06
CA LEU A 544 23.52 7.00 -6.44
C LEU A 544 24.56 6.11 -5.78
N PHE A 545 24.12 5.15 -4.97
CA PHE A 545 24.96 4.17 -4.29
C PHE A 545 24.59 2.77 -4.81
N GLY A 546 25.51 2.07 -5.46
CA GLY A 546 25.31 0.71 -5.96
C GLY A 546 25.11 -0.27 -4.82
N GLY A 547 26.11 -0.39 -3.94
CA GLY A 547 26.02 -1.25 -2.77
C GLY A 547 26.98 -2.43 -2.91
N THR A 548 26.50 -3.64 -2.75
CA THR A 548 27.30 -4.85 -2.96
C THR A 548 26.79 -5.61 -4.16
N GLY A 549 27.66 -5.94 -5.12
CA GLY A 549 27.29 -6.65 -6.35
C GLY A 549 27.84 -5.89 -7.56
N ASP A 550 27.70 -6.46 -8.76
CA ASP A 550 28.22 -5.81 -9.98
C ASP A 550 27.16 -4.86 -10.55
N ASP A 551 27.19 -3.58 -10.17
CA ASP A 551 26.08 -2.64 -10.41
C ASP A 551 26.17 -1.88 -11.73
N LEU A 552 25.02 -1.37 -12.19
CA LEU A 552 24.90 -0.51 -13.35
C LEU A 552 24.24 0.82 -12.99
N ILE A 553 25.02 1.90 -12.99
CA ILE A 553 24.60 3.20 -12.48
C ILE A 553 24.63 4.25 -13.58
N PHE A 554 23.54 4.98 -13.75
CA PHE A 554 23.38 6.09 -14.71
C PHE A 554 22.97 7.38 -13.98
N GLY A 555 23.84 8.41 -13.99
CA GLY A 555 23.48 9.74 -13.47
C GLY A 555 22.44 10.41 -14.37
N ASN A 556 22.73 10.45 -15.68
CA ASN A 556 21.93 11.07 -16.74
C ASN A 556 22.12 12.59 -16.83
N GLN A 557 21.18 13.43 -16.35
CA GLN A 557 21.31 14.89 -16.50
C GLN A 557 21.46 15.55 -15.14
N GLY A 558 22.65 16.02 -14.80
CA GLY A 558 22.84 16.61 -13.49
C GLY A 558 24.30 16.84 -13.15
N GLU A 559 24.56 17.46 -12.00
CA GLU A 559 25.89 17.34 -11.40
C GLU A 559 25.82 16.22 -10.35
N ASP A 560 25.99 14.99 -10.81
CA ASP A 560 25.64 13.79 -10.04
C ASP A 560 26.84 13.21 -9.27
N GLN A 561 26.54 12.47 -8.20
CA GLN A 561 27.52 11.70 -7.44
C GLN A 561 27.16 10.22 -7.45
N LEU A 562 28.02 9.43 -8.10
CA LEU A 562 27.85 8.01 -8.28
C LEU A 562 28.91 7.25 -7.48
N PHE A 563 28.47 6.29 -6.67
CA PHE A 563 29.30 5.42 -5.85
C PHE A 563 28.99 3.96 -6.21
N GLY A 564 29.95 3.23 -6.78
CA GLY A 564 29.81 1.81 -7.09
C GLY A 564 29.76 0.95 -5.83
N GLU A 565 30.68 1.21 -4.90
CA GLU A 565 30.85 0.49 -3.63
C GLU A 565 31.56 -0.87 -3.81
N ASP A 566 30.95 -2.00 -3.45
CA ASP A 566 31.60 -3.31 -3.46
C ASP A 566 31.20 -4.13 -4.69
N GLY A 567 32.05 -4.23 -5.72
CA GLY A 567 31.72 -5.00 -6.92
C GLY A 567 32.48 -4.59 -8.16
N ASN A 568 32.16 -5.13 -9.34
CA ASN A 568 32.73 -4.64 -10.60
C ASN A 568 31.70 -3.79 -11.32
N ASP A 569 31.70 -2.50 -11.01
CA ASP A 569 30.57 -1.63 -11.35
C ASP A 569 30.75 -0.97 -12.71
N THR A 570 29.64 -0.66 -13.36
CA THR A 570 29.61 0.16 -14.57
C THR A 570 28.85 1.44 -14.30
N MET A 571 29.55 2.57 -14.38
CA MET A 571 28.98 3.88 -14.06
C MET A 571 29.07 4.84 -15.24
N LEU A 572 27.97 5.50 -15.54
CA LEU A 572 27.85 6.53 -16.57
C LEU A 572 27.38 7.83 -15.91
N GLY A 573 28.22 8.87 -15.93
CA GLY A 573 27.87 10.19 -15.40
C GLY A 573 26.73 10.82 -16.19
N GLY A 574 27.01 11.19 -17.44
CA GLY A 574 25.99 11.64 -18.37
C GLY A 574 26.27 13.04 -18.90
N GLU A 575 25.28 13.93 -18.88
CA GLU A 575 25.46 15.35 -19.18
C GLU A 575 25.75 16.13 -17.89
N ASP A 576 26.52 17.22 -18.01
CA ASP A 576 26.95 18.08 -16.88
C ASP A 576 28.06 17.43 -16.03
N ASN A 577 28.50 18.06 -14.93
CA ASN A 577 29.79 17.72 -14.31
C ASN A 577 29.61 16.70 -13.18
N ASP A 578 30.06 15.47 -13.41
CA ASP A 578 29.78 14.38 -12.48
C ASP A 578 30.98 13.97 -11.62
N SER A 579 30.71 13.30 -10.50
CA SER A 579 31.72 12.65 -9.66
C SER A 579 31.43 11.15 -9.53
N LEU A 580 32.34 10.33 -10.06
CA LEU A 580 32.20 8.87 -10.10
C LEU A 580 33.26 8.20 -9.21
N PHE A 581 32.84 7.35 -8.29
CA PHE A 581 33.67 6.66 -7.30
C PHE A 581 33.42 5.14 -7.34
N GLY A 582 34.30 4.35 -7.96
CA GLY A 582 34.12 2.90 -8.11
C GLY A 582 34.20 2.13 -6.79
N SER A 583 35.15 2.52 -5.93
CA SER A 583 35.43 1.91 -4.63
C SER A 583 36.14 0.55 -4.69
N LEU A 584 35.53 -0.59 -4.38
CA LEU A 584 36.19 -1.90 -4.36
C LEU A 584 35.81 -2.73 -5.58
N GLY A 585 36.77 -3.08 -6.43
CA GLY A 585 36.61 -4.04 -7.52
C GLY A 585 37.16 -3.50 -8.84
N ASN A 586 36.78 -4.08 -9.98
CA ASN A 586 37.34 -3.65 -11.27
C ASN A 586 36.28 -2.90 -12.07
N ASP A 587 36.29 -1.58 -11.94
CA ASP A 587 35.15 -0.77 -12.33
C ASP A 587 35.33 -0.17 -13.73
N SER A 588 34.21 0.16 -14.36
CA SER A 588 34.14 0.84 -15.65
C SER A 588 33.44 2.18 -15.49
N LEU A 589 34.22 3.27 -15.45
CA LEU A 589 33.74 4.63 -15.21
C LEU A 589 33.74 5.44 -16.50
N LEU A 590 32.58 5.95 -16.90
CA LEU A 590 32.37 6.79 -18.07
C LEU A 590 31.82 8.15 -17.63
N GLY A 591 32.61 9.23 -17.71
CA GLY A 591 32.14 10.59 -17.38
C GLY A 591 31.14 11.15 -18.40
N GLU A 592 31.33 10.80 -19.67
CA GLU A 592 30.52 11.26 -20.79
C GLU A 592 30.68 12.76 -21.12
N ALA A 593 29.80 13.65 -20.67
CA ALA A 593 29.73 15.03 -21.16
C ALA A 593 29.70 16.08 -20.05
N GLY A 594 30.84 16.33 -19.40
CA GLY A 594 31.04 17.46 -18.52
C GLY A 594 32.51 17.59 -18.15
N ASP A 595 32.83 18.48 -17.21
CA ASP A 595 34.13 18.50 -16.56
C ASP A 595 34.12 17.50 -15.37
N ASP A 596 34.31 16.22 -15.65
CA ASP A 596 34.03 15.13 -14.68
C ASP A 596 35.19 14.82 -13.72
N PHE A 597 34.88 14.23 -12.57
CA PHE A 597 35.83 13.68 -11.61
C PHE A 597 35.66 12.17 -11.45
N LEU A 598 36.68 11.39 -11.80
CA LEU A 598 36.63 9.93 -11.79
C LEU A 598 37.68 9.36 -10.84
N SER A 599 37.26 8.48 -9.93
CA SER A 599 38.09 7.71 -9.00
C SER A 599 37.66 6.25 -9.03
N GLY A 600 38.54 5.37 -9.50
CA GLY A 600 38.26 3.94 -9.60
C GLY A 600 38.25 3.33 -8.22
N GLY A 601 39.41 3.22 -7.59
CA GLY A 601 39.52 2.73 -6.22
C GLY A 601 40.38 1.48 -6.19
N ASP A 602 40.08 0.55 -5.30
CA ASP A 602 40.75 -0.75 -5.16
C ASP A 602 40.33 -1.72 -6.28
N GLY A 603 41.04 -1.67 -7.39
CA GLY A 603 41.16 -2.80 -8.32
C GLY A 603 41.72 -2.32 -9.66
N ASN A 604 41.39 -3.01 -10.76
CA ASN A 604 41.90 -2.62 -12.08
C ASN A 604 40.81 -1.92 -12.87
N ASP A 605 40.78 -0.61 -12.73
CA ASP A 605 39.65 0.18 -13.22
C ASP A 605 39.89 0.68 -14.65
N THR A 606 38.80 0.93 -15.36
CA THR A 606 38.80 1.51 -16.70
C THR A 606 38.03 2.83 -16.67
N PHE A 607 38.71 3.90 -17.07
CA PHE A 607 38.14 5.24 -17.18
C PHE A 607 37.98 5.67 -18.62
N THR A 608 36.87 6.35 -18.91
CA THR A 608 36.63 7.11 -20.13
C THR A 608 36.08 8.47 -19.72
N GLY A 609 36.86 9.54 -19.92
CA GLY A 609 36.44 10.89 -19.49
C GLY A 609 35.33 11.45 -20.37
N GLY A 610 35.45 11.28 -21.69
CA GLY A 610 34.50 11.81 -22.64
C GLY A 610 34.82 13.24 -23.05
N SER A 611 33.87 14.16 -22.93
CA SER A 611 33.99 15.54 -23.38
C SER A 611 33.92 16.55 -22.25
N GLY A 612 35.07 17.07 -21.87
CA GLY A 612 35.17 18.28 -21.06
C GLY A 612 36.61 18.46 -20.63
N SER A 613 36.83 18.80 -19.37
CA SER A 613 38.12 18.96 -18.73
C SER A 613 38.22 18.03 -17.52
N ASP A 614 38.33 16.74 -17.83
CA ASP A 614 38.09 15.69 -16.85
C ASP A 614 39.27 15.50 -15.91
N ARG A 615 39.02 14.91 -14.75
CA ARG A 615 40.00 14.72 -13.68
C ARG A 615 39.97 13.27 -13.22
N PHE A 616 41.10 12.58 -13.41
CA PHE A 616 41.24 11.18 -13.00
C PHE A 616 42.10 11.08 -11.74
N LEU A 617 41.55 10.58 -10.64
CA LEU A 617 42.28 10.36 -9.40
C LEU A 617 43.16 9.12 -9.50
N LEU A 618 44.45 9.28 -9.24
CA LEU A 618 45.42 8.19 -9.26
C LEU A 618 45.74 7.75 -7.83
N ASN A 619 45.19 6.61 -7.42
CA ASN A 619 45.44 6.05 -6.10
C ASN A 619 46.59 5.02 -6.09
N PHE A 620 47.14 4.73 -4.92
CA PHE A 620 48.33 3.88 -4.76
C PHE A 620 47.99 2.55 -4.10
N ASN A 621 48.57 1.47 -4.61
CA ASN A 621 48.35 0.10 -4.11
C ASN A 621 46.91 -0.41 -4.26
N GLN A 622 46.12 0.23 -5.10
CA GLN A 622 44.71 -0.09 -5.29
C GLN A 622 44.49 -0.98 -6.53
N GLY A 623 45.29 -0.80 -7.59
CA GLY A 623 45.50 -1.81 -8.63
C GLY A 623 46.24 -1.23 -9.83
N THR A 624 45.83 -1.58 -11.05
CA THR A 624 46.40 -1.04 -12.28
C THR A 624 45.32 -0.58 -13.25
N ASP A 625 45.24 0.73 -13.41
CA ASP A 625 44.10 1.35 -14.08
C ASP A 625 44.40 1.67 -15.55
N ILE A 626 43.35 1.91 -16.32
CA ILE A 626 43.41 2.24 -17.74
C ILE A 626 42.56 3.49 -17.99
N ILE A 627 43.12 4.52 -18.64
CA ILE A 627 42.35 5.66 -19.16
C ILE A 627 42.34 5.57 -20.68
N THR A 628 41.15 5.50 -21.28
CA THR A 628 40.99 5.11 -22.70
C THR A 628 41.07 6.29 -23.68
N ASP A 629 40.78 7.52 -23.23
CA ASP A 629 40.58 8.67 -24.11
C ASP A 629 41.26 9.99 -23.67
N PHE A 630 42.18 9.91 -22.69
CA PHE A 630 42.87 11.07 -22.10
C PHE A 630 43.34 12.11 -23.13
N ASN A 631 42.79 13.31 -23.04
CA ASN A 631 43.09 14.47 -23.87
C ASN A 631 44.11 15.39 -23.19
N ILE A 632 45.34 15.34 -23.69
CA ILE A 632 46.49 16.12 -23.19
C ILE A 632 46.26 17.65 -23.11
N ASN A 633 45.28 18.19 -23.82
CA ASN A 633 45.01 19.62 -23.84
C ASN A 633 43.88 20.06 -22.90
N GLN A 634 43.15 19.11 -22.31
CA GLN A 634 41.91 19.38 -21.56
C GLN A 634 41.89 18.71 -20.19
N ASP A 635 42.40 17.48 -20.08
CA ASP A 635 42.16 16.63 -18.91
C ASP A 635 43.35 16.61 -17.96
N PHE A 636 43.12 16.26 -16.71
CA PHE A 636 44.09 16.30 -15.63
C PHE A 636 44.19 14.96 -14.91
N LEU A 637 45.40 14.68 -14.41
CA LEU A 637 45.65 13.55 -13.51
C LEU A 637 45.82 14.10 -12.11
N VAL A 638 45.02 13.63 -11.17
CA VAL A 638 45.00 14.10 -9.79
C VAL A 638 45.78 13.14 -8.90
N LEU A 639 46.70 13.68 -8.10
CA LEU A 639 47.39 12.93 -7.05
C LEU A 639 46.76 13.22 -5.68
N PRO A 640 46.53 12.19 -4.84
CA PRO A 640 45.98 12.36 -3.50
C PRO A 640 46.93 13.11 -2.55
N ASP A 641 46.38 13.58 -1.43
CA ASP A 641 47.05 14.47 -0.49
C ASP A 641 48.30 13.85 0.17
N GLY A 642 49.34 14.69 0.32
CA GLY A 642 50.64 14.28 0.89
C GLY A 642 51.66 13.83 -0.14
N LEU A 643 51.29 13.79 -1.42
CA LEU A 643 52.19 13.53 -2.53
C LEU A 643 52.56 14.82 -3.24
N THR A 644 53.84 14.92 -3.58
CA THR A 644 54.36 16.05 -4.34
C THR A 644 54.70 15.57 -5.74
N THR A 645 54.63 16.48 -6.71
CA THR A 645 55.16 16.29 -8.07
C THR A 645 56.69 16.17 -8.11
N ASP A 646 57.35 15.87 -6.97
CA ASP A 646 58.79 15.64 -6.94
C ASP A 646 59.13 14.40 -7.76
N GLU A 647 59.77 14.64 -8.91
CA GLU A 647 60.16 13.69 -9.98
C GLU A 647 60.96 12.45 -9.52
N GLN A 648 61.31 12.31 -8.23
CA GLN A 648 62.16 11.20 -7.78
C GLN A 648 61.43 9.86 -7.67
N ASN A 649 60.11 9.87 -7.51
CA ASN A 649 59.32 8.64 -7.34
C ASN A 649 58.36 8.38 -8.50
N LEU A 650 57.97 9.41 -9.27
CA LEU A 650 57.09 9.29 -10.43
C LEU A 650 57.89 9.06 -11.72
N THR A 651 57.58 8.00 -12.46
CA THR A 651 58.17 7.70 -13.77
C THR A 651 57.08 7.62 -14.83
N ILE A 652 57.32 8.21 -16.01
CA ILE A 652 56.37 8.22 -17.13
C ILE A 652 57.07 7.56 -18.33
N ASP A 653 56.59 6.39 -18.73
CA ASP A 653 57.18 5.58 -19.79
C ASP A 653 56.22 5.41 -20.96
N ALA A 654 56.64 5.81 -22.16
CA ALA A 654 55.90 5.55 -23.39
C ALA A 654 56.24 4.14 -23.92
N VAL A 655 55.23 3.27 -24.03
CA VAL A 655 55.36 1.90 -24.53
C VAL A 655 54.39 1.69 -25.69
N GLY A 656 54.92 1.74 -26.92
CA GLY A 656 54.08 1.67 -28.12
C GLY A 656 53.29 2.97 -28.30
N ASP A 657 51.96 2.84 -28.44
CA ASP A 657 51.02 3.97 -28.53
C ASP A 657 50.41 4.33 -27.17
N ASN A 658 50.87 3.70 -26.08
CA ASN A 658 50.38 3.93 -24.71
C ASN A 658 51.42 4.64 -23.84
N ILE A 659 50.97 5.33 -22.81
CA ILE A 659 51.82 5.95 -21.78
C ILE A 659 51.49 5.30 -20.44
N SER A 660 52.48 4.71 -19.79
CA SER A 660 52.33 4.12 -18.46
C SER A 660 52.97 5.01 -17.41
N ILE A 661 52.25 5.27 -16.32
CA ILE A 661 52.69 6.12 -15.21
C ILE A 661 52.95 5.22 -14.01
N PHE A 662 54.15 5.34 -13.44
CA PHE A 662 54.61 4.54 -12.33
C PHE A 662 54.94 5.39 -11.12
N TRP A 663 54.74 4.84 -9.93
CA TRP A 663 55.28 5.39 -8.67
C TRP A 663 56.06 4.34 -7.90
N ASN A 664 57.32 4.63 -7.57
CA ASN A 664 58.22 3.67 -6.92
C ASN A 664 58.26 2.29 -7.59
N ASP A 665 58.28 2.25 -8.93
CA ASP A 665 58.23 1.05 -9.79
C ASP A 665 56.87 0.31 -9.83
N GLN A 666 55.84 0.76 -9.11
CA GLN A 666 54.47 0.26 -9.27
C GLN A 666 53.76 1.00 -10.40
N LEU A 667 53.11 0.27 -11.30
CA LEU A 667 52.23 0.85 -12.32
C LEU A 667 50.98 1.40 -11.61
N LEU A 668 50.66 2.67 -11.85
CA LEU A 668 49.40 3.28 -11.39
C LEU A 668 48.37 3.19 -12.50
N VAL A 669 48.67 3.80 -13.64
CA VAL A 669 47.72 3.94 -14.74
C VAL A 669 48.41 3.82 -16.10
N THR A 670 47.67 3.28 -17.08
CA THR A 670 48.03 3.30 -18.49
C THR A 670 47.06 4.18 -19.26
N LEU A 671 47.60 5.22 -19.92
CA LEU A 671 46.86 6.05 -20.87
C LEU A 671 46.94 5.39 -22.24
N GLU A 672 45.80 4.96 -22.78
CA GLU A 672 45.76 4.28 -24.08
C GLU A 672 45.79 5.27 -25.24
N ASN A 673 46.39 4.83 -26.36
CA ASN A 673 46.35 5.52 -27.64
C ASN A 673 46.78 7.00 -27.61
N LEU A 674 47.64 7.38 -26.66
CA LEU A 674 48.09 8.74 -26.41
C LEU A 674 49.54 8.96 -26.86
N SER A 675 49.73 9.91 -27.77
CA SER A 675 51.07 10.37 -28.19
C SER A 675 51.43 11.72 -27.55
N ALA A 676 52.07 11.69 -26.38
CA ALA A 676 52.57 12.87 -25.67
C ALA A 676 53.99 12.66 -25.11
N THR A 677 54.74 13.73 -24.83
CA THR A 677 56.02 13.63 -24.09
C THR A 677 55.78 13.53 -22.59
N SER A 678 56.74 12.98 -21.85
CA SER A 678 56.71 12.92 -20.39
C SER A 678 56.55 14.31 -19.76
N GLU A 679 57.17 15.37 -20.33
CA GLU A 679 56.97 16.74 -19.83
C GLU A 679 55.55 17.28 -20.07
N GLN A 680 54.88 16.86 -21.15
CA GLN A 680 53.50 17.25 -21.41
C GLN A 680 52.57 16.59 -20.40
N ILE A 681 52.73 15.29 -20.15
CA ILE A 681 51.97 14.56 -19.13
C ILE A 681 52.22 15.14 -17.74
N ALA A 682 53.48 15.40 -17.39
CA ALA A 682 53.83 16.00 -16.10
C ALA A 682 53.18 17.37 -15.88
N SER A 683 52.90 18.12 -16.95
CA SER A 683 52.20 19.42 -16.86
C SER A 683 50.69 19.31 -16.63
N ARG A 684 50.13 18.10 -16.70
CA ARG A 684 48.71 17.79 -16.44
C ARG A 684 48.50 17.14 -15.07
N LEU A 685 49.57 16.91 -14.31
CA LEU A 685 49.47 16.45 -12.93
C LEU A 685 49.09 17.61 -12.01
N THR A 686 48.09 17.39 -11.17
CA THR A 686 47.66 18.30 -10.11
C THR A 686 47.55 17.53 -8.78
N THR A 687 47.33 18.24 -7.68
CA THR A 687 47.12 17.67 -6.33
C THR A 687 45.78 18.11 -5.79
N PHE A 688 45.17 17.31 -4.92
CA PHE A 688 43.88 17.59 -4.27
C PHE A 688 43.76 19.01 -3.64
N ASN A 689 44.87 19.61 -3.22
CA ASN A 689 44.90 20.96 -2.62
C ASN A 689 44.81 22.14 -3.63
N ASP A 690 44.76 21.91 -4.95
CA ASP A 690 44.65 22.98 -5.95
C ASP A 690 43.21 23.54 -6.07
N SER A 691 42.65 24.09 -4.98
CA SER A 691 41.54 25.09 -4.90
C SER A 691 40.26 24.91 -5.75
N PHE A 692 40.04 23.78 -6.42
CA PHE A 692 38.96 23.52 -7.37
C PHE A 692 38.13 22.27 -7.01
N PHE A 693 38.18 21.87 -5.74
CA PHE A 693 37.46 20.71 -5.20
C PHE A 693 36.28 21.21 -4.38
N ILE A 694 35.10 20.65 -4.66
CA ILE A 694 33.76 21.01 -4.17
C ILE A 694 33.14 22.17 -4.97
#